data_AF-A0A357LVL4-F1
#
_entry.id   AF-A0A357LVL4-F1
#
_cell.length_a   1.000
_cell.length_b   1.000
_cell.length_c   1.000
_cell.angle_alpha   90.00
_cell.angle_beta   90.00
_cell.angle_gamma   90.00
#
_symmetry.space_group_name_H-M   'P 1'
#
loop_
_entity.id
_entity.type
_entity.pdbx_description
1 polymer ?
#
loop_
_entity_poly.entity_id
_entity_poly.type
_entity_poly.pdbx_seq_one_letter_code
_entity_poly.pdbx_strand_id
1 'polypeptide(L)'
;MKNGIWVSPDQFVQFAEKNDRMTDHIVTRDRSPDFTALGNYLPNPDPILRAKGKSVAIYRDLRGHPAVGGAIRRRKSAVTALEWGLDRGKATARTESNIQTILDDMDITQLIKDILEAPLYGYQPIEILWSKGQRWTAPEQLIAKPPEWFVFGTEGDLRFRSRKSMIEGEELSERKFLLPRNEATYQNPWGVADLAMVFWPATFMKGGLRFWVQFAEKYGTPWLVGKVPRNTQRNVKMDLADDLEAMIQDAIAVIPDDSSVDIIEAAAKTGAAEAYERLLMYCRSEINIALLGQNQTTESNSTNASATAGLEVADDLRDGDASLVESTVDQLIEWIMYANGMSGPAPKFTMYEQEEIDDRQAKRDEILSRTGVTFSKSYFMRSYDLEEDDIEDAAEPDPQQPAAPVPDVQFAESDPGDDISKRITDLTDQLQRDGEEPLKEWIDRVRRMSDQADSLTDLHNRLLNAYSELPDISMLSALQVAFTVAQARGVEDVAKEAGQGMVMFAEPGNPFYEQLAALQIRLRNLVPTERWSDMQRAGHDRSFVVAGAMKADLLNDLAGAVMTAIETGGSIDEFRRDFDQIVEKHGWAYTGEKNWRTRTIYATNMKSTYHAGRLAQLNDPELLKVAPLRMYRHGGSAEPRLEHLKWDKLTLPADHPWWQTHYTPNGWGCSCYVIAVSEATAKRMGGRFEDPVPDADGDIDEGWDYAPGASVTQELQQIASKKQINLAQTLAAAFKLALVREFGERFL
;
A
#
# COMPACT_ATOMS: atom_id res chain seq x y z
N MET A 1 11.48 -13.53 63.60
CA MET A 1 10.39 -12.58 63.92
C MET A 1 10.98 -11.39 64.67
N LYS A 2 11.34 -10.29 63.98
CA LYS A 2 12.00 -9.13 64.63
C LYS A 2 11.43 -7.75 64.30
N ASN A 3 10.45 -7.60 63.40
CA ASN A 3 9.96 -6.28 62.98
C ASN A 3 8.43 -6.16 63.13
N GLY A 4 7.95 -5.77 64.30
CA GLY A 4 6.54 -5.41 64.53
C GLY A 4 6.27 -4.99 65.97
N ILE A 5 5.10 -4.39 66.20
CA ILE A 5 4.61 -3.93 67.50
C ILE A 5 3.18 -4.43 67.74
N TRP A 6 2.90 -4.85 68.98
CA TRP A 6 1.54 -5.13 69.43
C TRP A 6 0.83 -3.81 69.77
N VAL A 7 -0.27 -3.52 69.09
CA VAL A 7 -1.10 -2.31 69.31
C VAL A 7 -2.29 -2.58 70.24
N SER A 8 -2.63 -3.86 70.46
CA SER A 8 -3.55 -4.35 71.47
C SER A 8 -3.13 -5.76 71.91
N PRO A 9 -3.71 -6.35 72.98
CA PRO A 9 -3.39 -7.70 73.42
C PRO A 9 -3.61 -8.80 72.36
N ASP A 10 -4.39 -8.50 71.32
CA ASP A 10 -4.79 -9.41 70.25
C ASP A 10 -4.35 -8.95 68.84
N GLN A 11 -3.73 -7.77 68.70
CA GLN A 11 -3.34 -7.23 67.39
C GLN A 11 -1.84 -6.93 67.31
N PHE A 12 -1.13 -7.73 66.52
CA PHE A 12 0.27 -7.51 66.14
C PHE A 12 0.34 -6.83 64.78
N VAL A 13 0.98 -5.66 64.71
CA VAL A 13 1.23 -4.92 63.47
C VAL A 13 2.71 -5.09 63.11
N GLN A 14 2.98 -5.80 62.02
CA GLN A 14 4.33 -5.85 61.46
C GLN A 14 4.69 -4.49 60.86
N PHE A 15 5.92 -4.02 61.11
CA PHE A 15 6.44 -2.89 60.37
C PHE A 15 6.56 -3.33 58.91
N ALA A 16 5.88 -2.63 58.00
CA ALA A 16 5.93 -2.95 56.58
C ALA A 16 7.40 -3.10 56.16
N GLU A 17 7.78 -4.28 55.68
CA GLU A 17 8.99 -4.41 54.90
C GLU A 17 8.95 -3.33 53.83
N LYS A 18 10.09 -2.66 53.63
CA LYS A 18 10.23 -1.59 52.64
C LYS A 18 9.77 -2.20 51.31
N ASN A 19 8.53 -1.90 50.94
CA ASN A 19 7.89 -2.51 49.79
C ASN A 19 8.61 -1.90 48.61
N ASP A 20 9.64 -2.58 48.11
CA ASP A 20 10.53 -2.06 47.08
C ASP A 20 9.78 -2.16 45.75
N ARG A 21 8.77 -1.30 45.62
CA ARG A 21 7.88 -1.16 44.47
C ARG A 21 8.64 -0.92 43.16
N MET A 22 9.94 -0.61 43.25
CA MET A 22 10.85 -0.55 42.10
C MET A 22 10.96 -1.89 41.36
N THR A 23 10.79 -3.03 42.05
CA THR A 23 10.85 -4.37 41.42
C THR A 23 9.49 -4.90 40.96
N ASP A 24 8.40 -4.26 41.40
CA ASP A 24 7.06 -4.69 41.05
C ASP A 24 6.69 -4.26 39.63
N HIS A 25 6.18 -5.20 38.83
CA HIS A 25 5.61 -4.88 37.52
C HIS A 25 4.18 -4.33 37.71
N ILE A 26 4.04 -3.01 37.81
CA ILE A 26 2.78 -2.36 38.19
C ILE A 26 1.79 -2.24 37.01
N VAL A 27 2.29 -2.00 35.79
CA VAL A 27 1.49 -1.78 34.59
C VAL A 27 1.52 -3.04 33.72
N THR A 28 0.52 -3.91 33.88
CA THR A 28 0.41 -5.19 33.14
C THR A 28 -0.81 -5.19 32.20
N ARG A 29 -0.80 -6.05 31.18
CA ARG A 29 -1.93 -6.19 30.23
C ARG A 29 -3.23 -6.55 30.95
N ASP A 30 -3.17 -7.44 31.94
CA ASP A 30 -4.31 -7.85 32.77
C ASP A 30 -4.94 -6.69 33.57
N ARG A 31 -4.18 -5.62 33.82
CA ARG A 31 -4.65 -4.43 34.55
C ARG A 31 -5.05 -3.28 33.62
N SER A 32 -4.86 -3.43 32.31
CA SER A 32 -5.19 -2.42 31.31
C SER A 32 -6.68 -2.48 30.93
N PRO A 33 -7.40 -1.35 30.92
CA PRO A 33 -8.82 -1.31 30.55
C PRO A 33 -9.09 -1.67 29.08
N ASP A 34 -8.08 -1.54 28.20
CA ASP A 34 -8.20 -1.82 26.77
C ASP A 34 -7.92 -3.30 26.41
N PHE A 35 -7.55 -4.13 27.39
CA PHE A 35 -7.23 -5.53 27.17
C PHE A 35 -8.47 -6.41 27.31
N THR A 36 -9.05 -6.83 26.18
CA THR A 36 -10.10 -7.85 26.16
C THR A 36 -9.49 -9.18 25.70
N ALA A 37 -9.12 -10.04 26.65
CA ALA A 37 -8.58 -11.36 26.33
C ALA A 37 -9.72 -12.28 25.87
N LEU A 38 -9.75 -12.64 24.58
CA LEU A 38 -10.59 -13.73 24.08
C LEU A 38 -9.81 -15.04 24.27
N GLY A 39 -9.71 -15.52 25.51
CA GLY A 39 -8.85 -16.64 25.93
C GLY A 39 -7.52 -16.19 26.56
N ASN A 40 -6.57 -17.11 26.80
CA ASN A 40 -5.30 -16.82 27.51
C ASN A 40 -4.08 -16.60 26.58
N TYR A 41 -4.27 -16.10 25.35
CA TYR A 41 -3.16 -15.86 24.41
C TYR A 41 -3.32 -14.55 23.62
N LEU A 42 -2.19 -13.98 23.17
CA LEU A 42 -2.16 -12.73 22.42
C LEU A 42 -2.30 -13.01 20.91
N PRO A 43 -3.32 -12.46 20.21
CA PRO A 43 -3.42 -12.61 18.77
C PRO A 43 -2.32 -11.82 18.06
N ASN A 44 -1.78 -12.37 16.96
CA ASN A 44 -0.78 -11.68 16.16
C ASN A 44 -1.37 -10.36 15.58
N PRO A 45 -0.70 -9.20 15.77
CA PRO A 45 -1.20 -7.91 15.31
C PRO A 45 -1.04 -7.63 13.81
N ASP A 46 -0.32 -8.48 13.08
CA ASP A 46 -0.08 -8.34 11.65
C ASP A 46 -1.41 -8.20 10.86
N PRO A 47 -1.58 -7.10 10.10
CA PRO A 47 -2.82 -6.82 9.39
C PRO A 47 -3.09 -7.80 8.24
N ILE A 48 -2.07 -8.34 7.59
CA ILE A 48 -2.20 -9.31 6.50
C ILE A 48 -2.68 -10.65 7.06
N LEU A 49 -2.06 -11.11 8.15
CA LEU A 49 -2.45 -12.37 8.81
C LEU A 49 -3.88 -12.27 9.36
N ARG A 50 -4.24 -11.14 9.99
CA ARG A 50 -5.61 -10.86 10.46
C ARG A 50 -6.62 -10.83 9.32
N ALA A 51 -6.34 -10.11 8.24
CA ALA A 51 -7.25 -9.99 7.10
C ALA A 51 -7.46 -11.31 6.35
N LYS A 52 -6.45 -12.21 6.34
CA LYS A 52 -6.54 -13.52 5.67
C LYS A 52 -6.97 -14.65 6.58
N GLY A 53 -7.00 -14.46 7.90
CA GLY A 53 -7.26 -15.53 8.87
C GLY A 53 -6.25 -16.68 8.76
N LYS A 54 -5.00 -16.37 8.39
CA LYS A 54 -3.93 -17.36 8.15
C LYS A 54 -2.78 -17.18 9.13
N SER A 55 -2.00 -18.25 9.31
CA SER A 55 -0.76 -18.18 10.08
C SER A 55 0.39 -17.61 9.25
N VAL A 56 1.50 -17.30 9.94
CA VAL A 56 2.77 -16.84 9.34
C VAL A 56 3.31 -17.77 8.23
N ALA A 57 2.82 -19.01 8.15
CA ALA A 57 3.14 -19.95 7.09
C ALA A 57 2.85 -19.39 5.67
N ILE A 58 1.90 -18.46 5.53
CA ILE A 58 1.61 -17.80 4.24
C ILE A 58 2.84 -17.08 3.66
N TYR A 59 3.76 -16.62 4.51
CA TYR A 59 5.00 -15.97 4.10
C TYR A 59 6.06 -16.94 3.59
N ARG A 60 5.98 -18.24 3.91
CA ARG A 60 6.90 -19.24 3.32
C ARG A 60 6.71 -19.39 1.83
N ASP A 61 5.46 -19.33 1.36
CA ASP A 61 5.15 -19.42 -0.06
C ASP A 61 5.81 -18.27 -0.87
N LEU A 62 6.01 -17.11 -0.24
CA LEU A 62 6.68 -15.97 -0.86
C LEU A 62 8.16 -16.23 -1.15
N ARG A 63 8.83 -17.08 -0.36
CA ARG A 63 10.27 -17.39 -0.56
C ARG A 63 10.53 -18.10 -1.88
N GLY A 64 9.54 -18.81 -2.41
CA GLY A 64 9.63 -19.42 -3.75
C GLY A 64 9.63 -18.39 -4.88
N HIS A 65 9.25 -17.14 -4.61
CA HIS A 65 9.26 -16.09 -5.62
C HIS A 65 10.69 -15.57 -5.86
N PRO A 66 11.21 -15.56 -7.10
CA PRO A 66 12.62 -15.22 -7.37
C PRO A 66 13.05 -13.85 -6.84
N ALA A 67 12.20 -12.83 -6.95
CA ALA A 67 12.52 -11.48 -6.44
C ALA A 67 12.64 -11.45 -4.91
N VAL A 68 11.79 -12.21 -4.20
CA VAL A 68 11.80 -12.28 -2.73
C VAL A 68 12.91 -13.19 -2.25
N GLY A 69 12.97 -14.43 -2.75
CA GLY A 69 14.00 -15.40 -2.38
C GLY A 69 15.42 -14.95 -2.75
N GLY A 70 15.59 -14.26 -3.88
CA GLY A 70 16.86 -13.67 -4.28
C GLY A 70 17.32 -12.57 -3.32
N ALA A 71 16.42 -11.65 -2.95
CA ALA A 71 16.70 -10.60 -1.98
C ALA A 71 17.05 -11.18 -0.60
N ILE A 72 16.25 -12.14 -0.09
CA ILE A 72 16.54 -12.82 1.19
C ILE A 72 17.93 -13.47 1.17
N ARG A 73 18.28 -14.18 0.09
CA ARG A 73 19.59 -14.81 -0.02
C ARG A 73 20.71 -13.78 0.01
N ARG A 74 20.56 -12.66 -0.68
CA ARG A 74 21.55 -11.56 -0.68
C ARG A 74 21.71 -10.94 0.70
N ARG A 75 20.61 -10.58 1.38
CA ARG A 75 20.63 -10.01 2.73
C ARG A 75 21.32 -10.94 3.73
N LYS A 76 20.96 -12.23 3.72
CA LYS A 76 21.63 -13.24 4.56
C LYS A 76 23.10 -13.40 4.22
N SER A 77 23.43 -13.43 2.93
CA SER A 77 24.82 -13.53 2.47
C SER A 77 25.67 -12.36 2.95
N ALA A 78 25.14 -11.14 2.96
CA ALA A 78 25.84 -9.96 3.45
C ALA A 78 26.23 -10.10 4.93
N VAL A 79 25.29 -10.53 5.78
CA VAL A 79 25.58 -10.75 7.22
C VAL A 79 26.53 -11.93 7.43
N THR A 80 26.36 -13.04 6.69
CA THR A 80 27.26 -14.20 6.83
C THR A 80 28.65 -13.99 6.23
N ALA A 81 28.85 -12.91 5.48
CA ALA A 81 30.16 -12.53 4.95
C ALA A 81 31.01 -11.78 5.98
N LEU A 82 30.40 -11.23 7.02
CA LEU A 82 31.13 -10.64 8.14
C LEU A 82 31.90 -11.73 8.89
N GLU A 83 33.11 -11.39 9.29
CA GLU A 83 33.85 -12.20 10.25
C GLU A 83 33.29 -11.96 11.65
N TRP A 84 33.56 -12.90 12.56
CA TRP A 84 33.11 -12.79 13.94
C TRP A 84 34.22 -13.15 14.91
N GLY A 85 34.14 -12.59 16.11
CA GLY A 85 35.04 -12.89 17.21
C GLY A 85 34.42 -12.53 18.55
N LEU A 86 35.21 -12.70 19.62
CA LEU A 86 34.82 -12.32 20.97
C LEU A 86 35.60 -11.08 21.44
N ASP A 87 34.89 -10.02 21.80
CA ASP A 87 35.45 -8.99 22.66
C ASP A 87 35.41 -9.46 24.12
N ARG A 88 36.60 -9.67 24.68
CA ARG A 88 36.77 -10.08 26.07
C ARG A 88 36.16 -9.08 27.06
N GLY A 89 36.24 -7.78 26.79
CA GLY A 89 35.90 -6.73 27.74
C GLY A 89 36.53 -6.98 29.12
N LYS A 90 35.67 -7.16 30.14
CA LYS A 90 36.06 -7.44 31.55
C LYS A 90 36.07 -8.92 31.92
N ALA A 91 35.76 -9.82 30.99
CA ALA A 91 35.80 -11.26 31.24
C ALA A 91 37.25 -11.74 31.48
N THR A 92 37.42 -12.85 32.19
CA THR A 92 38.75 -13.43 32.36
C THR A 92 39.22 -14.04 31.03
N ALA A 93 40.52 -13.98 30.74
CA ALA A 93 41.09 -14.61 29.53
C ALA A 93 40.79 -16.12 29.45
N ARG A 94 40.65 -16.78 30.60
CA ARG A 94 40.22 -18.17 30.65
C ARG A 94 38.76 -18.34 30.23
N THR A 95 37.86 -17.45 30.67
CA THR A 95 36.45 -17.50 30.29
C THR A 95 36.31 -17.31 28.79
N GLU A 96 36.91 -16.26 28.25
CA GLU A 96 36.84 -15.93 26.82
C GLU A 96 37.42 -17.05 25.95
N SER A 97 38.62 -17.56 26.24
CA SER A 97 39.18 -18.71 25.51
C SER A 97 38.31 -19.98 25.54
N ASN A 98 37.65 -20.29 26.68
CA ASN A 98 36.76 -21.45 26.74
C ASN A 98 35.46 -21.23 25.96
N ILE A 99 34.89 -20.02 26.02
CA ILE A 99 33.69 -19.68 25.23
C ILE A 99 34.05 -19.70 23.74
N GLN A 100 35.18 -19.13 23.33
CA GLN A 100 35.67 -19.19 21.95
C GLN A 100 35.73 -20.63 21.45
N THR A 101 36.35 -21.53 22.22
CA THR A 101 36.42 -22.97 21.86
C THR A 101 35.04 -23.59 21.68
N ILE A 102 34.06 -23.23 22.53
CA ILE A 102 32.69 -23.72 22.41
C ILE A 102 32.02 -23.18 21.13
N LEU A 103 32.23 -21.90 20.80
CA LEU A 103 31.69 -21.30 19.57
C LEU A 103 32.32 -21.92 18.32
N ASP A 104 33.63 -22.17 18.33
CA ASP A 104 34.38 -22.78 17.22
C ASP A 104 33.90 -24.22 16.90
N ASP A 105 33.46 -24.96 17.91
CA ASP A 105 32.90 -26.30 17.77
C ASP A 105 31.45 -26.30 17.23
N MET A 106 30.79 -25.13 17.17
CA MET A 106 29.40 -24.98 16.71
C MET A 106 29.31 -24.46 15.26
N ASP A 107 28.23 -24.82 14.56
CA ASP A 107 27.91 -24.24 13.26
C ASP A 107 27.30 -22.83 13.43
N ILE A 108 28.16 -21.85 13.75
CA ILE A 108 27.77 -20.45 13.93
C ILE A 108 27.14 -19.89 12.66
N THR A 109 27.63 -20.27 11.47
CA THR A 109 27.05 -19.81 10.21
C THR A 109 25.60 -20.26 10.04
N GLN A 110 25.25 -21.49 10.42
CA GLN A 110 23.87 -21.95 10.41
C GLN A 110 23.03 -21.22 11.47
N LEU A 111 23.57 -21.01 12.68
CA LEU A 111 22.90 -20.24 13.72
C LEU A 111 22.58 -18.81 13.26
N ILE A 112 23.52 -18.12 12.60
CA ILE A 112 23.30 -16.81 12.01
C ILE A 112 22.13 -16.87 11.02
N LYS A 113 22.14 -17.81 10.08
CA LYS A 113 21.07 -17.96 9.09
C LYS A 113 19.72 -18.21 9.74
N ASP A 114 19.68 -18.98 10.82
CA ASP A 114 18.48 -19.26 11.60
C ASP A 114 17.99 -17.99 12.30
N ILE A 115 18.86 -17.24 12.99
CA ILE A 115 18.51 -15.96 13.63
C ILE A 115 17.93 -14.97 12.60
N LEU A 116 18.50 -14.91 11.39
CA LEU A 116 18.04 -14.06 10.30
C LEU A 116 16.69 -14.48 9.68
N GLU A 117 16.06 -15.55 10.16
CA GLU A 117 14.63 -15.81 9.87
C GLU A 117 13.71 -14.91 10.72
N ALA A 118 14.19 -14.35 11.84
CA ALA A 118 13.39 -13.48 12.71
C ALA A 118 12.94 -12.17 12.03
N PRO A 119 13.79 -11.41 11.30
CA PRO A 119 13.32 -10.26 10.50
C PRO A 119 12.24 -10.62 9.49
N LEU A 120 12.35 -11.80 8.87
CA LEU A 120 11.42 -12.24 7.84
C LEU A 120 10.01 -12.56 8.38
N TYR A 121 9.93 -13.12 9.59
CA TYR A 121 8.70 -13.63 10.19
C TYR A 121 8.25 -12.91 11.46
N GLY A 122 9.01 -11.91 11.91
CA GLY A 122 8.86 -11.22 13.20
C GLY A 122 9.68 -11.86 14.33
N TYR A 123 9.79 -13.19 14.35
CA TYR A 123 10.53 -13.92 15.37
C TYR A 123 10.95 -15.31 14.90
N GLN A 124 11.96 -15.89 15.55
CA GLN A 124 12.42 -17.25 15.26
C GLN A 124 12.79 -18.01 16.56
N PRO A 125 12.00 -19.01 16.99
CA PRO A 125 12.37 -19.86 18.12
C PRO A 125 13.51 -20.82 17.76
N ILE A 126 14.56 -20.89 18.57
CA ILE A 126 15.69 -21.80 18.38
C ILE A 126 15.88 -22.65 19.64
N GLU A 127 15.61 -23.94 19.54
CA GLU A 127 15.75 -24.87 20.67
C GLU A 127 17.22 -25.20 20.92
N ILE A 128 17.65 -25.08 22.18
CA ILE A 128 18.98 -25.47 22.64
C ILE A 128 18.92 -26.89 23.20
N LEU A 129 19.62 -27.82 22.56
CA LEU A 129 19.86 -29.15 23.11
C LEU A 129 21.14 -29.12 23.93
N TRP A 130 21.00 -28.91 25.24
CA TRP A 130 22.12 -28.92 26.18
C TRP A 130 22.71 -30.31 26.33
N SER A 131 24.04 -30.38 26.35
CA SER A 131 24.78 -31.59 26.67
C SER A 131 25.87 -31.31 27.69
N LYS A 132 26.09 -32.30 28.57
CA LYS A 132 27.14 -32.22 29.57
C LYS A 132 28.42 -32.78 28.95
N GLY A 133 29.24 -31.88 28.40
CA GLY A 133 30.55 -32.24 27.89
C GLY A 133 31.52 -32.67 29.00
N GLN A 134 32.75 -33.04 28.62
CA GLN A 134 33.75 -33.53 29.58
C GLN A 134 34.19 -32.46 30.60
N ARG A 135 34.20 -31.18 30.21
CA ARG A 135 34.62 -30.06 31.08
C ARG A 135 33.54 -28.99 31.26
N TRP A 136 32.70 -28.76 30.25
CA TRP A 136 31.68 -27.71 30.24
C TRP A 136 30.32 -28.29 29.82
N THR A 137 29.26 -27.72 30.37
CA THR A 137 27.90 -27.88 29.83
C THR A 137 27.73 -26.87 28.70
N ALA A 138 27.47 -27.33 27.49
CA ALA A 138 27.37 -26.50 26.31
C ALA A 138 26.21 -26.99 25.41
N PRO A 139 25.72 -26.14 24.48
CA PRO A 139 24.82 -26.58 23.42
C PRO A 139 25.49 -27.66 22.57
N GLU A 140 24.83 -28.81 22.41
CA GLU A 140 25.21 -29.82 21.43
C GLU A 140 24.59 -29.53 20.07
N GLN A 141 23.33 -29.07 20.06
CA GLN A 141 22.64 -28.65 18.85
C GLN A 141 21.76 -27.43 19.12
N LEU A 142 21.69 -26.57 18.12
CA LEU A 142 20.77 -25.45 18.05
C LEU A 142 19.81 -25.73 16.89
N ILE A 143 18.52 -25.84 17.18
CA ILE A 143 17.52 -26.26 16.19
C ILE A 143 16.46 -25.18 16.07
N ALA A 144 16.49 -24.41 14.98
CA ALA A 144 15.40 -23.53 14.61
C ALA A 144 14.09 -24.31 14.44
N LYS A 145 13.04 -23.87 15.13
CA LYS A 145 11.71 -24.48 15.05
C LYS A 145 10.76 -23.59 14.24
N PRO A 146 9.80 -24.19 13.52
CA PRO A 146 8.78 -23.42 12.82
C PRO A 146 8.05 -22.43 13.75
N PRO A 147 8.03 -21.11 13.45
CA PRO A 147 7.35 -20.13 14.30
C PRO A 147 5.87 -20.43 14.52
N GLU A 148 5.17 -21.00 13.53
CA GLU A 148 3.75 -21.34 13.64
C GLU A 148 3.42 -22.41 14.71
N TRP A 149 4.43 -23.09 15.25
CA TRP A 149 4.27 -24.03 16.38
C TRP A 149 4.18 -23.33 17.72
N PHE A 150 4.34 -22.00 17.76
CA PHE A 150 4.36 -21.23 18.99
C PHE A 150 3.27 -20.16 19.00
N VAL A 151 2.97 -19.68 20.21
CA VAL A 151 2.05 -18.58 20.50
C VAL A 151 2.61 -17.78 21.67
N PHE A 152 2.19 -16.53 21.80
CA PHE A 152 2.52 -15.70 22.97
C PHE A 152 1.38 -15.72 23.99
N GLY A 153 1.72 -15.98 25.25
CA GLY A 153 0.81 -15.81 26.38
C GLY A 153 0.47 -14.34 26.65
N THR A 154 -0.42 -14.06 27.59
CA THR A 154 -0.85 -12.70 27.95
C THR A 154 0.28 -11.81 28.46
N GLU A 155 1.33 -12.40 29.05
CA GLU A 155 2.52 -11.68 29.50
C GLU A 155 3.54 -11.44 28.37
N GLY A 156 3.34 -12.03 27.20
CA GLY A 156 4.29 -11.98 26.08
C GLY A 156 5.39 -13.04 26.18
N ASP A 157 5.16 -14.08 26.98
CA ASP A 157 5.97 -15.29 27.09
C ASP A 157 5.72 -16.24 25.92
N LEU A 158 6.78 -16.86 25.40
CA LEU A 158 6.69 -17.82 24.31
C LEU A 158 6.16 -19.17 24.82
N ARG A 159 5.15 -19.70 24.16
CA ARG A 159 4.50 -20.98 24.49
C ARG A 159 4.45 -21.91 23.30
N PHE A 160 4.63 -23.22 23.53
CA PHE A 160 4.60 -24.24 22.49
C PHE A 160 3.20 -24.82 22.29
N ARG A 161 2.65 -24.72 21.08
CA ARG A 161 1.34 -25.28 20.72
C ARG A 161 1.44 -26.78 20.51
N SER A 162 1.36 -27.53 21.60
CA SER A 162 1.31 -28.99 21.55
C SER A 162 -0.07 -29.49 21.11
N ARG A 163 -0.18 -30.80 20.80
CA ARG A 163 -1.48 -31.46 20.58
C ARG A 163 -2.42 -31.39 21.79
N LYS A 164 -1.88 -31.23 23.00
CA LYS A 164 -2.63 -31.14 24.26
C LYS A 164 -3.06 -29.72 24.57
N SER A 165 -2.26 -28.72 24.20
CA SER A 165 -2.55 -27.29 24.39
C SER A 165 -2.43 -26.55 23.05
N MET A 166 -3.39 -26.79 22.14
CA MET A 166 -3.34 -26.24 20.78
C MET A 166 -3.68 -24.74 20.70
N ILE A 167 -4.37 -24.17 21.69
CA ILE A 167 -4.82 -22.78 21.68
C ILE A 167 -3.87 -21.91 22.50
N GLU A 168 -3.72 -22.21 23.79
CA GLU A 168 -2.95 -21.39 24.74
C GLU A 168 -1.44 -21.71 24.73
N GLY A 169 -1.06 -22.87 24.21
CA GLY A 169 0.31 -23.38 24.28
C GLY A 169 0.70 -23.90 25.67
N GLU A 170 1.82 -24.59 25.73
CA GLU A 170 2.48 -25.06 26.95
C GLU A 170 3.65 -24.13 27.29
N GLU A 171 3.86 -23.89 28.59
CA GLU A 171 5.00 -23.12 29.07
C GLU A 171 6.31 -23.83 28.75
N LEU A 172 7.32 -23.05 28.36
CA LEU A 172 8.64 -23.55 28.00
C LEU A 172 9.57 -23.50 29.21
N SER A 173 10.43 -24.50 29.35
CA SER A 173 11.49 -24.47 30.37
C SER A 173 12.45 -23.30 30.14
N GLU A 174 12.89 -22.66 31.22
CA GLU A 174 13.87 -21.56 31.15
C GLU A 174 15.14 -21.97 30.39
N ARG A 175 15.74 -21.02 29.66
CA ARG A 175 17.02 -21.17 28.94
C ARG A 175 17.06 -22.35 27.95
N LYS A 176 15.89 -22.76 27.45
CA LYS A 176 15.76 -23.86 26.47
C LYS A 176 15.56 -23.36 25.04
N PHE A 177 15.06 -22.14 24.86
CA PHE A 177 14.81 -21.55 23.55
C PHE A 177 15.40 -20.16 23.49
N LEU A 178 16.28 -19.91 22.50
CA LEU A 178 16.59 -18.54 22.10
C LEU A 178 15.39 -17.98 21.31
N LEU A 179 15.18 -16.68 21.44
CA LEU A 179 14.06 -15.99 20.82
C LEU A 179 14.49 -14.64 20.21
N PRO A 180 15.28 -14.67 19.11
CA PRO A 180 15.47 -13.48 18.29
C PRO A 180 14.13 -12.96 17.79
N ARG A 181 13.94 -11.64 17.88
CA ARG A 181 12.72 -10.93 17.49
C ARG A 181 13.06 -9.63 16.80
N ASN A 182 12.39 -9.37 15.69
CA ASN A 182 12.53 -8.13 14.94
C ASN A 182 11.55 -7.08 15.45
N GLU A 183 12.06 -5.96 15.95
CA GLU A 183 11.28 -4.81 16.45
C GLU A 183 10.11 -5.20 17.39
N ALA A 184 10.31 -6.21 18.25
CA ALA A 184 9.27 -6.62 19.18
C ALA A 184 9.06 -5.56 20.26
N THR A 185 7.79 -5.29 20.55
CA THR A 185 7.37 -4.33 21.57
C THR A 185 6.48 -5.00 22.60
N TYR A 186 6.18 -4.29 23.69
CA TYR A 186 5.18 -4.76 24.64
C TYR A 186 3.80 -4.94 23.97
N GLN A 187 3.43 -4.15 22.97
CA GLN A 187 2.14 -4.36 22.28
C GLN A 187 2.21 -5.50 21.26
N ASN A 188 3.37 -5.69 20.64
CA ASN A 188 3.61 -6.70 19.63
C ASN A 188 4.79 -7.62 20.02
N PRO A 189 4.57 -8.64 20.88
CA PRO A 189 5.61 -9.59 21.25
C PRO A 189 6.03 -10.51 20.09
N TRP A 190 5.21 -10.58 19.03
CA TRP A 190 5.47 -11.38 17.82
C TRP A 190 6.58 -10.79 16.95
N GLY A 191 6.91 -9.51 17.12
CA GLY A 191 7.79 -8.76 16.23
C GLY A 191 7.13 -8.36 14.91
N VAL A 192 7.87 -7.63 14.08
CA VAL A 192 7.43 -7.15 12.77
C VAL A 192 8.03 -8.04 11.68
N ALA A 193 7.18 -8.60 10.82
CA ALA A 193 7.61 -9.47 9.74
C ALA A 193 7.84 -8.67 8.44
N ASP A 194 9.06 -8.62 7.95
CA ASP A 194 9.39 -7.94 6.69
C ASP A 194 8.64 -8.53 5.50
N LEU A 195 8.32 -9.84 5.55
CA LEU A 195 7.53 -10.51 4.53
C LEU A 195 6.08 -10.04 4.46
N ALA A 196 5.56 -9.38 5.51
CA ALA A 196 4.26 -8.75 5.47
C ALA A 196 4.24 -7.54 4.51
N MET A 197 5.34 -6.75 4.48
CA MET A 197 5.47 -5.58 3.61
C MET A 197 5.47 -5.98 2.13
N VAL A 198 6.18 -7.05 1.78
CA VAL A 198 6.31 -7.51 0.39
C VAL A 198 5.20 -8.47 -0.06
N PHE A 199 4.26 -8.81 0.81
CA PHE A 199 3.19 -9.76 0.51
C PHE A 199 2.36 -9.34 -0.72
N TRP A 200 1.93 -8.07 -0.77
CA TRP A 200 1.11 -7.56 -1.87
C TRP A 200 1.90 -7.38 -3.17
N PRO A 201 3.07 -6.72 -3.19
CA PRO A 201 3.91 -6.65 -4.38
C PRO A 201 4.20 -8.03 -5.00
N ALA A 202 4.58 -9.02 -4.20
CA ALA A 202 4.85 -10.38 -4.68
C ALA A 202 3.58 -11.07 -5.22
N THR A 203 2.43 -10.85 -4.57
CA THR A 203 1.14 -11.38 -5.03
C THR A 203 0.73 -10.76 -6.37
N PHE A 204 0.92 -9.44 -6.53
CA PHE A 204 0.61 -8.74 -7.77
C PHE A 204 1.56 -9.12 -8.90
N MET A 205 2.85 -9.35 -8.64
CA MET A 205 3.75 -9.88 -9.67
C MET A 205 3.31 -11.25 -10.19
N LYS A 206 2.93 -12.15 -9.29
CA LYS A 206 2.44 -13.49 -9.68
C LYS A 206 1.18 -13.41 -10.55
N GLY A 207 0.26 -12.50 -10.22
CA GLY A 207 -0.93 -12.24 -11.03
C GLY A 207 -0.61 -11.54 -12.36
N GLY A 208 0.19 -10.48 -12.32
CA GLY A 208 0.59 -9.67 -13.47
C GLY A 208 1.34 -10.49 -14.51
N LEU A 209 2.24 -11.39 -14.09
CA LEU A 209 2.97 -12.27 -15.00
C LEU A 209 2.02 -13.21 -15.76
N ARG A 210 1.00 -13.75 -15.07
CA ARG A 210 -0.03 -14.58 -15.71
C ARG A 210 -0.78 -13.79 -16.78
N PHE A 211 -1.20 -12.56 -16.48
CA PHE A 211 -1.89 -11.71 -17.45
C PHE A 211 -0.98 -11.31 -18.61
N TRP A 212 0.30 -11.06 -18.34
CA TRP A 212 1.29 -10.72 -19.35
C TRP A 212 1.56 -11.89 -20.30
N VAL A 213 1.68 -13.12 -19.79
CA VAL A 213 1.79 -14.34 -20.61
C VAL A 213 0.53 -14.56 -21.45
N GLN A 214 -0.65 -14.45 -20.84
CA GLN A 214 -1.92 -14.56 -21.57
C GLN A 214 -2.06 -13.49 -22.66
N PHE A 215 -1.58 -12.28 -22.40
CA PHE A 215 -1.50 -11.22 -23.39
C PHE A 215 -0.53 -11.60 -24.51
N ALA A 216 0.68 -12.06 -24.18
CA ALA A 216 1.68 -12.47 -25.16
C ALA A 216 1.19 -13.63 -26.04
N GLU A 217 0.50 -14.63 -25.48
CA GLU A 217 -0.10 -15.74 -26.24
C GLU A 217 -1.23 -15.26 -27.16
N LYS A 218 -2.16 -14.45 -26.63
CA LYS A 218 -3.34 -13.97 -27.36
C LYS A 218 -3.00 -13.01 -28.49
N TYR A 219 -1.99 -12.16 -28.29
CA TYR A 219 -1.64 -11.09 -29.24
C TYR A 219 -0.32 -11.35 -30.00
N GLY A 220 0.42 -12.40 -29.64
CA GLY A 220 1.59 -12.88 -30.37
C GLY A 220 1.25 -13.66 -31.64
N THR A 221 0.04 -14.19 -31.76
CA THR A 221 -0.44 -14.86 -32.97
C THR A 221 -1.29 -13.89 -33.80
N PRO A 222 -0.93 -13.58 -35.07
CA PRO A 222 -1.73 -12.72 -35.92
C PRO A 222 -3.10 -13.36 -36.22
N TRP A 223 -4.16 -12.56 -36.24
CA TRP A 223 -5.46 -13.02 -36.72
C TRP A 223 -5.46 -13.04 -38.24
N LEU A 224 -5.76 -14.19 -38.82
CA LEU A 224 -5.84 -14.37 -40.26
C LEU A 224 -7.31 -14.40 -40.67
N VAL A 225 -7.71 -13.49 -41.55
CA VAL A 225 -9.08 -13.46 -42.07
C VAL A 225 -9.06 -13.61 -43.58
N GLY A 226 -9.53 -14.77 -44.06
CA GLY A 226 -9.77 -15.02 -45.48
C GLY A 226 -11.13 -14.47 -45.92
N LYS A 227 -11.14 -13.56 -46.88
CA LYS A 227 -12.36 -13.02 -47.49
C LYS A 227 -12.61 -13.73 -48.82
N VAL A 228 -13.79 -14.33 -48.95
CA VAL A 228 -14.26 -14.96 -50.19
C VAL A 228 -15.62 -14.39 -50.62
N PRO A 229 -15.94 -14.37 -51.93
CA PRO A 229 -17.25 -13.94 -52.42
C PRO A 229 -18.43 -14.68 -51.79
N ARG A 230 -19.60 -14.02 -51.70
CA ARG A 230 -20.80 -14.58 -51.04
C ARG A 230 -21.28 -15.90 -51.66
N ASN A 231 -21.05 -16.11 -52.97
CA ASN A 231 -21.47 -17.30 -53.71
C ASN A 231 -20.47 -18.47 -53.66
N THR A 232 -19.36 -18.35 -52.93
CA THR A 232 -18.36 -19.43 -52.85
C THR A 232 -18.92 -20.68 -52.20
N GLN A 233 -18.67 -21.84 -52.82
CA GLN A 233 -19.13 -23.14 -52.36
C GLN A 233 -18.54 -23.49 -50.98
N ARG A 234 -19.27 -24.30 -50.21
CA ARG A 234 -18.91 -24.62 -48.81
C ARG A 234 -17.60 -25.41 -48.68
N ASN A 235 -17.29 -26.30 -49.62
CA ASN A 235 -16.04 -27.05 -49.66
C ASN A 235 -14.83 -26.12 -49.80
N VAL A 236 -14.90 -25.16 -50.74
CA VAL A 236 -13.82 -24.17 -50.96
C VAL A 236 -13.59 -23.27 -49.74
N LYS A 237 -14.63 -22.99 -48.95
CA LYS A 237 -14.51 -22.26 -47.68
C LYS A 237 -13.80 -23.06 -46.58
N MET A 238 -13.97 -24.39 -46.59
CA MET A 238 -13.33 -25.28 -45.62
C MET A 238 -11.87 -25.52 -46.01
N ASP A 239 -11.60 -25.75 -47.30
CA ASP A 239 -10.23 -25.88 -47.82
C ASP A 239 -9.40 -24.62 -47.51
N LEU A 240 -9.97 -23.42 -47.71
CA LEU A 240 -9.33 -22.17 -47.33
C LEU A 240 -9.12 -22.04 -45.80
N ALA A 241 -10.02 -22.57 -44.98
CA ALA A 241 -9.85 -22.54 -43.53
C ALA A 241 -8.70 -23.46 -43.09
N ASP A 242 -8.60 -24.65 -43.68
CA ASP A 242 -7.51 -25.60 -43.46
C ASP A 242 -6.16 -25.01 -43.93
N ASP A 243 -6.15 -24.31 -45.07
CA ASP A 243 -4.96 -23.60 -45.58
C ASP A 243 -4.53 -22.44 -44.65
N LEU A 244 -5.48 -21.70 -44.09
CA LEU A 244 -5.20 -20.64 -43.12
C LEU A 244 -4.69 -21.21 -41.78
N GLU A 245 -5.18 -22.37 -41.35
CA GLU A 245 -4.69 -23.08 -40.17
C GLU A 245 -3.24 -23.59 -40.39
N ALA A 246 -2.95 -24.15 -41.58
CA ALA A 246 -1.58 -24.52 -41.96
C ALA A 246 -0.65 -23.30 -42.07
N MET A 247 -1.16 -22.14 -42.49
CA MET A 247 -0.38 -20.91 -42.60
C MET A 247 0.10 -20.37 -41.24
N ILE A 248 -0.61 -20.67 -40.14
CA ILE A 248 -0.14 -20.36 -38.77
C ILE A 248 1.16 -21.11 -38.44
N GLN A 249 1.38 -22.29 -39.07
CA GLN A 249 2.57 -23.11 -38.85
C GLN A 249 3.69 -22.83 -39.86
N ASP A 250 3.37 -22.68 -41.16
CA ASP A 250 4.38 -22.70 -42.25
C ASP A 250 4.52 -21.39 -43.06
N ALA A 251 3.75 -20.34 -42.74
CA ALA A 251 3.91 -18.96 -43.23
C ALA A 251 3.93 -18.72 -44.77
N ILE A 252 3.39 -19.64 -45.58
CA ILE A 252 3.32 -19.49 -47.05
C ILE A 252 1.90 -19.85 -47.53
N ALA A 253 1.28 -18.98 -48.34
CA ALA A 253 -0.01 -19.23 -48.98
C ALA A 253 -0.04 -18.75 -50.43
N VAL A 254 -0.74 -19.50 -51.31
CA VAL A 254 -1.00 -19.14 -52.71
C VAL A 254 -2.49 -18.92 -52.86
N ILE A 255 -2.89 -17.68 -53.16
CA ILE A 255 -4.31 -17.28 -53.18
C ILE A 255 -4.70 -16.90 -54.63
N PRO A 256 -5.88 -17.32 -55.13
CA PRO A 256 -6.42 -16.86 -56.41
C PRO A 256 -6.68 -15.34 -56.42
N ASP A 257 -6.58 -14.70 -57.59
CA ASP A 257 -6.63 -13.23 -57.77
C ASP A 257 -7.98 -12.57 -57.38
N ASP A 258 -8.97 -13.35 -56.93
CA ASP A 258 -10.30 -12.89 -56.51
C ASP A 258 -10.55 -12.98 -54.99
N SER A 259 -9.59 -13.50 -54.22
CA SER A 259 -9.69 -13.73 -52.78
C SER A 259 -8.58 -12.99 -52.04
N SER A 260 -8.88 -12.39 -50.88
CA SER A 260 -7.90 -11.63 -50.10
C SER A 260 -7.77 -12.19 -48.69
N VAL A 261 -6.54 -12.26 -48.20
CA VAL A 261 -6.25 -12.60 -46.81
C VAL A 261 -5.70 -11.36 -46.13
N ASP A 262 -6.42 -10.90 -45.11
CA ASP A 262 -5.98 -9.78 -44.29
C ASP A 262 -5.41 -10.30 -42.98
N ILE A 263 -4.21 -9.82 -42.63
CA ILE A 263 -3.67 -9.98 -41.29
C ILE A 263 -4.28 -8.89 -40.44
N ILE A 264 -5.16 -9.26 -39.52
CA ILE A 264 -5.69 -8.32 -38.53
C ILE A 264 -4.68 -8.25 -37.39
N GLU A 265 -3.87 -7.18 -37.39
CA GLU A 265 -3.06 -6.83 -36.24
C GLU A 265 -3.95 -6.17 -35.17
N ALA A 266 -3.91 -6.70 -33.96
CA ALA A 266 -4.45 -5.99 -32.81
C ALA A 266 -3.67 -4.68 -32.62
N ALA A 267 -4.34 -3.53 -32.76
CA ALA A 267 -3.70 -2.21 -32.81
C ALA A 267 -3.04 -1.75 -31.49
N ALA A 268 -3.31 -2.41 -30.34
CA ALA A 268 -2.85 -2.00 -29.02
C ALA A 268 -1.79 -2.94 -28.39
N LYS A 269 -0.84 -3.43 -29.19
CA LYS A 269 0.16 -4.43 -28.75
C LYS A 269 1.23 -3.88 -27.79
N THR A 270 1.67 -2.63 -27.97
CA THR A 270 2.79 -2.04 -27.22
C THR A 270 2.38 -1.46 -25.87
N GLY A 271 1.34 -0.62 -25.83
CA GLY A 271 0.97 0.08 -24.59
C GLY A 271 0.51 -0.83 -23.44
N ALA A 272 -0.23 -1.90 -23.74
CA ALA A 272 -0.66 -2.85 -22.72
C ALA A 272 0.48 -3.75 -22.22
N ALA A 273 1.36 -4.22 -23.12
CA ALA A 273 2.55 -4.96 -22.74
C ALA A 273 3.49 -4.12 -21.85
N GLU A 274 3.72 -2.85 -22.22
CA GLU A 274 4.48 -1.89 -21.43
C GLU A 274 3.84 -1.60 -20.07
N ALA A 275 2.51 -1.50 -19.98
CA ALA A 275 1.82 -1.26 -18.72
C ALA A 275 1.98 -2.45 -17.75
N TYR A 276 1.87 -3.68 -18.26
CA TYR A 276 2.13 -4.89 -17.45
C TYR A 276 3.60 -4.97 -17.04
N GLU A 277 4.53 -4.67 -17.95
CA GLU A 277 5.95 -4.64 -17.63
C GLU A 277 6.26 -3.59 -16.55
N ARG A 278 5.75 -2.36 -16.67
CA ARG A 278 5.92 -1.30 -15.67
C ARG A 278 5.36 -1.70 -14.30
N LEU A 279 4.21 -2.36 -14.26
CA LEU A 279 3.64 -2.89 -13.01
C LEU A 279 4.56 -3.95 -12.40
N LEU A 280 5.06 -4.89 -13.20
CA LEU A 280 5.99 -5.93 -12.72
C LEU A 280 7.30 -5.32 -12.21
N MET A 281 7.84 -4.31 -12.88
CA MET A 281 9.04 -3.59 -12.46
C MET A 281 8.80 -2.80 -11.18
N TYR A 282 7.68 -2.08 -11.08
CA TYR A 282 7.29 -1.37 -9.86
C TYR A 282 7.20 -2.33 -8.67
N CYS A 283 6.47 -3.44 -8.79
CA CYS A 283 6.37 -4.41 -7.70
C CYS A 283 7.72 -5.05 -7.35
N ARG A 284 8.59 -5.31 -8.34
CA ARG A 284 9.94 -5.82 -8.07
C ARG A 284 10.80 -4.79 -7.33
N SER A 285 10.67 -3.52 -7.69
CA SER A 285 11.35 -2.40 -7.03
C SER A 285 10.93 -2.28 -5.56
N GLU A 286 9.63 -2.29 -5.27
CA GLU A 286 9.10 -2.27 -3.89
C GLU A 286 9.63 -3.44 -3.05
N ILE A 287 9.72 -4.65 -3.62
CA ILE A 287 10.29 -5.83 -2.93
C ILE A 287 11.76 -5.58 -2.57
N ASN A 288 12.55 -5.06 -3.51
CA ASN A 288 13.97 -4.81 -3.29
C ASN A 288 14.19 -3.68 -2.30
N ILE A 289 13.42 -2.58 -2.36
CA ILE A 289 13.51 -1.48 -1.39
C ILE A 289 13.18 -1.99 0.01
N ALA A 290 12.07 -2.74 0.17
CA ALA A 290 11.66 -3.23 1.47
C ALA A 290 12.66 -4.25 2.09
N LEU A 291 13.29 -5.10 1.27
CA LEU A 291 14.17 -6.16 1.78
C LEU A 291 15.66 -5.80 1.78
N LEU A 292 16.11 -4.93 0.90
CA LEU A 292 17.52 -4.60 0.69
C LEU A 292 17.82 -3.10 0.84
N GLY A 293 16.81 -2.26 1.12
CA GLY A 293 16.95 -0.82 1.21
C GLY A 293 17.14 -0.10 -0.13
N GLN A 294 17.36 -0.84 -1.23
CA GLN A 294 17.64 -0.28 -2.56
C GLN A 294 17.09 -1.14 -3.71
N ASN A 295 16.78 -0.50 -4.84
CA ASN A 295 16.35 -1.15 -6.10
C ASN A 295 17.39 -1.05 -7.25
N GLN A 296 18.51 -0.36 -7.04
CA GLN A 296 19.31 0.23 -8.13
C GLN A 296 20.03 -0.77 -9.03
N THR A 297 20.45 -1.94 -8.52
CA THR A 297 21.11 -2.98 -9.35
C THR A 297 20.21 -3.60 -10.44
N THR A 298 18.93 -3.24 -10.49
CA THR A 298 17.94 -3.77 -11.44
C THR A 298 17.40 -2.73 -12.43
N GLU A 299 17.57 -1.42 -12.18
CA GLU A 299 17.01 -0.36 -13.03
C GLU A 299 18.07 0.31 -13.90
N SER A 300 17.74 0.57 -15.17
CA SER A 300 18.67 0.99 -16.23
C SER A 300 19.29 2.39 -16.09
N ASN A 301 18.93 3.17 -15.05
CA ASN A 301 19.28 4.60 -14.93
C ASN A 301 20.13 4.94 -13.69
N SER A 302 21.02 4.05 -13.23
CA SER A 302 21.90 4.32 -12.09
C SER A 302 23.09 5.22 -12.47
N THR A 303 23.31 6.30 -11.73
CA THR A 303 24.58 7.06 -11.73
C THR A 303 25.53 6.54 -10.65
N ASN A 304 26.85 6.79 -10.76
CA ASN A 304 27.83 6.35 -9.75
C ASN A 304 27.47 6.84 -8.33
N ALA A 305 27.02 8.09 -8.20
CA ALA A 305 26.65 8.66 -6.89
C ALA A 305 25.40 7.98 -6.27
N SER A 306 24.39 7.67 -7.08
CA SER A 306 23.19 6.93 -6.61
C SER A 306 23.48 5.46 -6.31
N ALA A 307 24.50 4.86 -6.94
CA ALA A 307 24.91 3.50 -6.66
C ALA A 307 25.63 3.39 -5.30
N THR A 308 26.50 4.35 -4.96
CA THR A 308 27.18 4.41 -3.66
C THR A 308 26.19 4.60 -2.52
N ALA A 309 25.25 5.55 -2.63
CA ALA A 309 24.22 5.74 -1.61
C ALA A 309 23.33 4.50 -1.40
N GLY A 310 23.06 3.74 -2.47
CA GLY A 310 22.31 2.48 -2.37
C GLY A 310 23.09 1.33 -1.71
N LEU A 311 24.42 1.38 -1.72
CA LEU A 311 25.27 0.44 -0.99
C LEU A 311 25.26 0.76 0.51
N GLU A 312 25.43 2.04 0.88
CA GLU A 312 25.39 2.50 2.27
C GLU A 312 24.11 2.06 3.00
N VAL A 313 22.93 2.23 2.39
CA VAL A 313 21.66 1.79 2.98
C VAL A 313 21.58 0.26 3.13
N ALA A 314 22.20 -0.48 2.20
CA ALA A 314 22.23 -1.94 2.30
C ALA A 314 23.17 -2.41 3.42
N ASP A 315 24.25 -1.68 3.68
CA ASP A 315 25.17 -1.92 4.79
C ASP A 315 24.50 -1.57 6.13
N ASP A 316 23.74 -0.47 6.22
CA ASP A 316 22.95 -0.13 7.41
C ASP A 316 21.97 -1.26 7.79
N LEU A 317 21.28 -1.84 6.79
CA LEU A 317 20.39 -2.99 7.01
C LEU A 317 21.15 -4.24 7.47
N ARG A 318 22.32 -4.51 6.88
CA ARG A 318 23.18 -5.63 7.26
C ARG A 318 23.65 -5.47 8.70
N ASP A 319 24.08 -4.28 9.10
CA ASP A 319 24.62 -4.02 10.43
C ASP A 319 23.51 -4.07 11.50
N GLY A 320 22.29 -3.63 11.16
CA GLY A 320 21.10 -3.86 11.98
C GLY A 320 20.79 -5.35 12.19
N ASP A 321 20.85 -6.15 11.12
CA ASP A 321 20.69 -7.60 11.19
C ASP A 321 21.83 -8.28 11.98
N ALA A 322 23.07 -7.81 11.83
CA ALA A 322 24.23 -8.29 12.59
C ALA A 322 24.07 -8.01 14.08
N SER A 323 23.57 -6.82 14.45
CA SER A 323 23.26 -6.47 15.84
C SER A 323 22.23 -7.42 16.49
N LEU A 324 21.24 -7.88 15.73
CA LEU A 324 20.28 -8.89 16.19
C LEU A 324 20.96 -10.26 16.44
N VAL A 325 21.91 -10.63 15.57
CA VAL A 325 22.72 -11.84 15.75
C VAL A 325 23.58 -11.73 17.00
N GLU A 326 24.36 -10.66 17.13
CA GLU A 326 25.25 -10.41 18.27
C GLU A 326 24.50 -10.50 19.59
N SER A 327 23.38 -9.78 19.72
CA SER A 327 22.56 -9.80 20.94
C SER A 327 21.98 -11.19 21.27
N THR A 328 21.67 -11.99 20.25
CA THR A 328 21.16 -13.35 20.44
C THR A 328 22.27 -14.32 20.87
N VAL A 329 23.45 -14.20 20.29
CA VAL A 329 24.62 -15.03 20.65
C VAL A 329 25.15 -14.62 22.02
N ASP A 330 25.15 -13.35 22.35
CA ASP A 330 25.45 -12.83 23.70
C ASP A 330 24.57 -13.49 24.77
N GLN A 331 23.25 -13.55 24.52
CA GLN A 331 22.32 -14.24 25.42
C GLN A 331 22.67 -15.73 25.58
N LEU A 332 23.07 -16.39 24.48
CA LEU A 332 23.53 -17.77 24.53
C LEU A 332 24.81 -17.93 25.39
N ILE A 333 25.79 -17.03 25.22
CA ILE A 333 27.03 -17.02 26.00
C ILE A 333 26.73 -16.85 27.49
N GLU A 334 25.84 -15.92 27.85
CA GLU A 334 25.40 -15.72 29.23
C GLU A 334 24.75 -16.99 29.81
N TRP A 335 23.93 -17.68 29.03
CA TRP A 335 23.31 -18.94 29.46
C TRP A 335 24.31 -20.09 29.59
N ILE A 336 25.32 -20.16 28.73
CA ILE A 336 26.44 -21.11 28.86
C ILE A 336 27.20 -20.84 30.17
N MET A 337 27.54 -19.59 30.45
CA MET A 337 28.21 -19.21 31.70
C MET A 337 27.37 -19.59 32.92
N TYR A 338 26.07 -19.28 32.89
CA TYR A 338 25.14 -19.65 33.95
C TYR A 338 25.09 -21.17 34.16
N ALA A 339 24.97 -21.97 33.08
CA ALA A 339 24.93 -23.44 33.14
C ALA A 339 26.21 -24.05 33.74
N ASN A 340 27.33 -23.34 33.69
CA ASN A 340 28.60 -23.74 34.28
C ASN A 340 28.88 -23.09 35.66
N GLY A 341 27.87 -22.47 36.27
CA GLY A 341 27.96 -21.88 37.62
C GLY A 341 28.84 -20.62 37.67
N MET A 342 29.04 -19.95 36.54
CA MET A 342 29.83 -18.74 36.45
C MET A 342 28.93 -17.52 36.61
N SER A 343 29.38 -16.55 37.41
CA SER A 343 28.73 -15.26 37.61
C SER A 343 29.78 -14.17 37.40
N GLY A 344 29.55 -13.25 36.47
CA GLY A 344 30.50 -12.19 36.12
C GLY A 344 30.28 -11.65 34.70
N PRO A 345 31.10 -10.68 34.26
CA PRO A 345 31.02 -10.13 32.91
C PRO A 345 31.28 -11.22 31.86
N ALA A 346 30.37 -11.34 30.90
CA ALA A 346 30.50 -12.22 29.75
C ALA A 346 31.32 -11.55 28.64
N PRO A 347 32.12 -12.31 27.86
CA PRO A 347 32.65 -11.81 26.59
C PRO A 347 31.49 -11.53 25.63
N LYS A 348 31.70 -10.59 24.71
CA LYS A 348 30.70 -10.12 23.76
C LYS A 348 30.99 -10.63 22.37
N PHE A 349 29.97 -11.17 21.70
CA PHE A 349 30.07 -11.59 20.32
C PHE A 349 30.01 -10.36 19.42
N THR A 350 30.99 -10.21 18.54
CA THR A 350 31.11 -9.06 17.63
C THR A 350 31.31 -9.54 16.21
N MET A 351 30.60 -8.93 15.27
CA MET A 351 30.75 -9.15 13.84
C MET A 351 31.38 -7.91 13.19
N TYR A 352 32.28 -8.11 12.23
CA TYR A 352 33.01 -7.02 11.60
C TYR A 352 33.43 -7.37 10.17
N GLU A 353 33.66 -6.34 9.37
CA GLU A 353 34.33 -6.50 8.08
C GLU A 353 35.83 -6.70 8.30
N GLN A 354 36.45 -7.58 7.50
CA GLN A 354 37.88 -7.87 7.60
C GLN A 354 38.73 -6.62 7.37
N GLU A 355 38.36 -5.79 6.39
CA GLU A 355 39.07 -4.53 6.08
C GLU A 355 39.05 -3.54 7.26
N GLU A 356 37.97 -3.48 8.06
CA GLU A 356 37.85 -2.53 9.18
C GLU A 356 38.82 -2.83 10.33
N ILE A 357 39.15 -4.10 10.59
CA ILE A 357 40.15 -4.45 11.62
C ILE A 357 41.53 -4.04 11.16
N ASP A 358 41.89 -4.32 9.91
CA ASP A 358 43.19 -3.94 9.33
C ASP A 358 43.37 -2.42 9.36
N ASP A 359 42.32 -1.67 8.98
CA ASP A 359 42.32 -0.21 9.00
C ASP A 359 42.42 0.38 10.41
N ARG A 360 41.66 -0.18 11.37
CA ARG A 360 41.68 0.26 12.77
C ARG A 360 43.03 -0.03 13.41
N GLN A 361 43.62 -1.19 13.11
CA GLN A 361 44.93 -1.58 13.60
C GLN A 361 46.03 -0.69 12.99
N ALA A 362 45.98 -0.44 11.68
CA ALA A 362 46.89 0.46 10.99
C ALA A 362 46.81 1.91 11.51
N LYS A 363 45.59 2.46 11.69
CA LYS A 363 45.37 3.80 12.26
C LYS A 363 45.85 3.90 13.71
N ARG A 364 45.61 2.87 14.54
CA ARG A 364 46.13 2.81 15.92
C ARG A 364 47.65 2.87 15.91
N ASP A 365 48.29 2.05 15.09
CA ASP A 365 49.74 1.96 15.03
C ASP A 365 50.35 3.27 14.48
N GLU A 366 49.69 3.90 13.50
CA GLU A 366 50.05 5.25 13.02
C GLU A 366 49.99 6.30 14.15
N ILE A 367 48.88 6.34 14.91
CA ILE A 367 48.72 7.28 16.03
C ILE A 367 49.79 7.03 17.10
N LEU A 368 50.02 5.79 17.48
CA LEU A 368 51.04 5.43 18.48
C LEU A 368 52.44 5.81 18.01
N SER A 369 52.78 5.56 16.75
CA SER A 369 54.04 6.01 16.15
C SER A 369 54.17 7.53 16.10
N ARG A 370 53.09 8.26 15.78
CA ARG A 370 53.07 9.73 15.86
C ARG A 370 53.28 10.26 17.28
N THR A 371 52.86 9.51 18.31
CA THR A 371 53.11 9.85 19.72
C THR A 371 54.50 9.45 20.23
N GLY A 372 55.35 8.88 19.37
CA GLY A 372 56.74 8.53 19.68
C GLY A 372 56.96 7.07 20.07
N VAL A 373 55.96 6.20 19.94
CA VAL A 373 56.12 4.74 20.15
C VAL A 373 56.83 4.14 18.93
N THR A 374 57.94 3.44 19.16
CA THR A 374 58.66 2.71 18.11
C THR A 374 58.30 1.22 18.16
N PHE A 375 57.69 0.73 17.10
CA PHE A 375 57.36 -0.69 16.96
C PHE A 375 58.55 -1.45 16.37
N SER A 376 58.72 -2.70 16.78
CA SER A 376 59.79 -3.58 16.26
C SER A 376 59.37 -4.27 14.96
N LYS A 377 60.34 -4.65 14.12
CA LYS A 377 60.09 -5.53 12.94
C LYS A 377 59.29 -6.78 13.33
N SER A 378 59.66 -7.42 14.44
CA SER A 378 58.98 -8.60 14.96
C SER A 378 57.53 -8.35 15.36
N TYR A 379 57.18 -7.12 15.75
CA TYR A 379 55.80 -6.74 16.04
C TYR A 379 54.98 -6.71 14.74
N PHE A 380 55.45 -6.01 13.70
CA PHE A 380 54.73 -5.95 12.42
C PHE A 380 54.54 -7.32 11.77
N MET A 381 55.56 -8.17 11.79
CA MET A 381 55.46 -9.55 11.29
C MET A 381 54.38 -10.36 12.00
N ARG A 382 54.23 -10.22 13.33
CA ARG A 382 53.19 -10.94 14.08
C ARG A 382 51.81 -10.30 13.97
N SER A 383 51.77 -8.98 13.83
CA SER A 383 50.53 -8.21 13.89
C SER A 383 49.84 -8.11 12.53
N TYR A 384 50.58 -8.15 11.42
CA TYR A 384 50.08 -8.05 10.04
C TYR A 384 50.39 -9.28 9.18
N ASP A 385 50.86 -10.37 9.80
CA ASP A 385 51.20 -11.64 9.14
C ASP A 385 52.17 -11.49 7.94
N LEU A 386 53.18 -10.63 8.10
CA LEU A 386 54.17 -10.32 7.07
C LEU A 386 55.35 -11.31 7.13
N GLU A 387 55.84 -11.76 5.97
CA GLU A 387 57.05 -12.57 5.87
C GLU A 387 58.31 -11.73 6.16
N GLU A 388 59.43 -12.40 6.47
CA GLU A 388 60.67 -11.71 6.87
C GLU A 388 61.24 -10.80 5.76
N ASP A 389 60.91 -11.12 4.51
CA ASP A 389 61.30 -10.41 3.30
C ASP A 389 60.35 -9.23 2.94
N ASP A 390 59.18 -9.13 3.58
CA ASP A 390 58.19 -8.06 3.31
C ASP A 390 58.53 -6.73 3.99
N ILE A 391 59.49 -6.72 4.92
CA ILE A 391 59.85 -5.55 5.72
C ILE A 391 61.38 -5.44 5.91
N GLU A 392 61.94 -4.29 5.55
CA GLU A 392 63.36 -3.99 5.75
C GLU A 392 63.61 -3.39 7.15
N ASP A 393 64.82 -3.57 7.68
CA ASP A 393 65.22 -2.92 8.93
C ASP A 393 65.28 -1.39 8.73
N ALA A 394 64.60 -0.64 9.61
CA ALA A 394 64.58 0.81 9.54
C ALA A 394 66.01 1.39 9.60
N ALA A 395 66.39 2.16 8.58
CA ALA A 395 67.67 2.87 8.54
C ALA A 395 67.80 3.85 9.72
N GLU A 396 69.02 3.99 10.27
CA GLU A 396 69.32 4.94 11.35
C GLU A 396 68.86 6.37 10.96
N PRO A 397 68.24 7.14 11.87
CA PRO A 397 67.68 8.43 11.52
C PRO A 397 68.77 9.44 11.17
N ASP A 398 68.68 10.03 9.97
CA ASP A 398 69.52 11.14 9.52
C ASP A 398 69.26 12.39 10.39
N PRO A 399 70.27 12.95 11.08
CA PRO A 399 70.11 14.10 11.97
C PRO A 399 69.68 15.41 11.27
N GLN A 400 69.61 15.45 9.94
CA GLN A 400 69.42 16.67 9.15
C GLN A 400 68.05 16.83 8.47
N GLN A 401 67.08 15.96 8.74
CA GLN A 401 65.72 16.12 8.24
C GLN A 401 64.85 16.94 9.21
N PRO A 402 64.30 18.10 8.82
CA PRO A 402 63.38 18.84 9.67
C PRO A 402 62.09 18.03 9.86
N ALA A 403 61.60 17.98 11.09
CA ALA A 403 60.31 17.37 11.40
C ALA A 403 59.21 17.97 10.49
N ALA A 404 58.41 17.10 9.88
CA ALA A 404 57.28 17.51 9.05
C ALA A 404 56.35 18.44 9.84
N PRO A 405 55.79 19.49 9.22
CA PRO A 405 54.95 20.44 9.92
C PRO A 405 53.70 19.73 10.43
N VAL A 406 53.47 19.85 11.74
CA VAL A 406 52.25 19.39 12.41
C VAL A 406 51.09 20.26 11.87
N PRO A 407 50.07 19.69 11.21
CA PRO A 407 48.85 20.42 10.93
C PRO A 407 48.16 20.69 12.27
N ASP A 408 47.80 21.95 12.51
CA ASP A 408 46.96 22.34 13.63
C ASP A 408 45.55 21.76 13.39
N VAL A 409 45.27 20.60 13.97
CA VAL A 409 43.95 19.97 13.93
C VAL A 409 43.15 20.56 15.08
N GLN A 410 42.30 21.54 14.76
CA GLN A 410 41.21 21.92 15.65
C GLN A 410 40.23 20.75 15.71
N PHE A 411 40.20 20.08 16.87
CA PHE A 411 39.20 19.08 17.21
C PHE A 411 37.83 19.77 17.30
N ALA A 412 37.01 19.63 16.27
CA ALA A 412 35.58 19.64 16.43
C ALA A 412 35.18 18.21 16.79
N GLU A 413 35.03 17.92 18.08
CA GLU A 413 34.20 16.80 18.50
C GLU A 413 32.76 17.12 18.07
N SER A 414 32.37 16.63 16.90
CA SER A 414 30.95 16.48 16.57
C SER A 414 30.54 15.08 16.99
N ASP A 415 29.75 15.02 18.06
CA ASP A 415 29.04 13.83 18.52
C ASP A 415 28.18 13.28 17.35
N PRO A 416 28.36 12.03 16.89
CA PRO A 416 27.66 11.48 15.72
C PRO A 416 26.13 11.43 15.88
N GLY A 417 25.63 11.49 17.11
CA GLY A 417 24.19 11.55 17.40
C GLY A 417 23.55 12.93 17.18
N ASP A 418 24.36 13.99 17.17
CA ASP A 418 23.87 15.37 17.21
C ASP A 418 23.70 15.97 15.80
N ASP A 419 24.43 15.48 14.80
CA ASP A 419 24.39 16.01 13.42
C ASP A 419 23.24 15.42 12.58
N ILE A 420 22.84 14.17 12.84
CA ILE A 420 21.64 13.56 12.26
C ILE A 420 20.38 14.10 12.93
N SER A 421 20.39 14.23 14.27
CA SER A 421 19.27 14.81 15.02
C SER A 421 19.09 16.29 14.71
N LYS A 422 20.17 17.08 14.57
CA LYS A 422 20.08 18.47 14.08
C LYS A 422 19.70 18.56 12.62
N ARG A 423 20.20 17.71 11.71
CA ARG A 423 19.76 17.73 10.31
C ARG A 423 18.30 17.32 10.15
N ILE A 424 17.84 16.31 10.88
CA ILE A 424 16.43 15.89 10.90
C ILE A 424 15.59 17.00 11.54
N THR A 425 16.04 17.63 12.63
CA THR A 425 15.32 18.74 13.26
C THR A 425 15.33 19.99 12.39
N ASP A 426 16.42 20.30 11.69
CA ASP A 426 16.53 21.43 10.77
C ASP A 426 15.72 21.20 9.50
N LEU A 427 15.72 20.00 8.92
CA LEU A 427 14.85 19.62 7.78
C LEU A 427 13.38 19.53 8.19
N THR A 428 13.09 19.06 9.40
CA THR A 428 11.73 19.01 9.94
C THR A 428 11.25 20.42 10.27
N ASP A 429 12.07 21.26 10.88
CA ASP A 429 11.77 22.67 11.17
C ASP A 429 11.73 23.51 9.89
N GLN A 430 12.44 23.13 8.83
CA GLN A 430 12.36 23.77 7.53
C GLN A 430 11.11 23.33 6.76
N LEU A 431 10.75 22.05 6.76
CA LEU A 431 9.46 21.54 6.24
C LEU A 431 8.26 22.06 7.04
N GLN A 432 8.43 22.26 8.34
CA GLN A 432 7.41 22.75 9.25
C GLN A 432 7.31 24.29 9.16
N ARG A 433 8.41 25.04 9.00
CA ARG A 433 8.37 26.48 8.64
C ARG A 433 7.79 26.73 7.25
N ASP A 434 8.17 25.92 6.25
CA ASP A 434 7.71 26.04 4.86
C ASP A 434 6.24 25.57 4.69
N GLY A 435 5.73 24.73 5.60
CA GLY A 435 4.35 24.24 5.60
C GLY A 435 3.40 24.99 6.55
N GLU A 436 3.86 25.52 7.68
CA GLU A 436 2.99 26.14 8.70
C GLU A 436 2.65 27.60 8.38
N GLU A 437 3.55 28.43 7.82
CA GLU A 437 3.23 29.83 7.51
C GLU A 437 2.16 29.97 6.41
N PRO A 438 2.27 29.28 5.26
CA PRO A 438 1.24 29.35 4.21
C PRO A 438 -0.09 28.78 4.67
N LEU A 439 -0.08 27.71 5.48
CA LEU A 439 -1.28 27.08 6.01
C LEU A 439 -1.97 27.94 7.07
N LYS A 440 -1.21 28.62 7.94
CA LYS A 440 -1.74 29.53 8.96
C LYS A 440 -2.28 30.82 8.34
N GLU A 441 -1.58 31.40 7.36
CA GLU A 441 -2.11 32.52 6.57
C GLU A 441 -3.40 32.13 5.85
N TRP A 442 -3.47 30.92 5.30
CA TRP A 442 -4.65 30.44 4.61
C TRP A 442 -5.82 30.18 5.56
N ILE A 443 -5.58 29.55 6.71
CA ILE A 443 -6.59 29.34 7.76
C ILE A 443 -7.16 30.68 8.23
N ASP A 444 -6.31 31.68 8.47
CA ASP A 444 -6.75 33.01 8.86
C ASP A 444 -7.49 33.74 7.72
N ARG A 445 -7.12 33.51 6.46
CA ARG A 445 -7.81 34.05 5.28
C ARG A 445 -9.20 33.42 5.11
N VAL A 446 -9.31 32.10 5.28
CA VAL A 446 -10.58 31.35 5.27
C VAL A 446 -11.48 31.78 6.42
N ARG A 447 -10.93 32.01 7.61
CA ARG A 447 -11.67 32.51 8.77
C ARG A 447 -12.23 33.92 8.53
N ARG A 448 -11.45 34.82 7.94
CA ARG A 448 -11.92 36.16 7.53
C ARG A 448 -12.99 36.10 6.44
N MET A 449 -12.85 35.22 5.44
CA MET A 449 -13.88 35.02 4.42
C MET A 449 -15.17 34.46 5.01
N SER A 450 -15.06 33.57 6.00
CA SER A 450 -16.18 33.02 6.77
C SER A 450 -16.89 34.10 7.58
N ASP A 451 -16.17 35.00 8.23
CA ASP A 451 -16.76 36.08 9.03
C ASP A 451 -17.39 37.20 8.19
N GLN A 452 -17.04 37.30 6.91
CA GLN A 452 -17.52 38.34 5.97
C GLN A 452 -18.55 37.84 4.96
N ALA A 453 -18.91 36.55 5.01
CA ALA A 453 -19.86 35.95 4.08
C ALA A 453 -21.28 36.02 4.65
N ASP A 454 -22.21 36.53 3.85
CA ASP A 454 -23.61 36.74 4.25
C ASP A 454 -24.47 35.46 4.13
N SER A 455 -23.94 34.41 3.49
CA SER A 455 -24.59 33.09 3.35
C SER A 455 -23.56 31.99 3.04
N LEU A 456 -23.94 30.73 3.25
CA LEU A 456 -23.11 29.56 2.92
C LEU A 456 -22.69 29.53 1.43
N THR A 457 -23.57 29.98 0.54
CA THR A 457 -23.29 30.07 -0.90
C THR A 457 -22.29 31.19 -1.23
N ASP A 458 -22.37 32.34 -0.53
CA ASP A 458 -21.41 33.44 -0.68
C ASP A 458 -20.02 33.06 -0.15
N LEU A 459 -19.98 32.38 1.00
CA LEU A 459 -18.74 31.82 1.54
C LEU A 459 -18.09 30.84 0.57
N HIS A 460 -18.90 29.93 0.00
CA HIS A 460 -18.44 28.96 -1.00
C HIS A 460 -17.83 29.63 -2.23
N ASN A 461 -18.48 30.66 -2.77
CA ASN A 461 -17.97 31.39 -3.93
C ASN A 461 -16.69 32.19 -3.63
N ARG A 462 -16.57 32.77 -2.42
CA ARG A 462 -15.37 33.50 -1.98
C ARG A 462 -14.17 32.57 -1.83
N LEU A 463 -14.40 31.37 -1.28
CA LEU A 463 -13.37 30.33 -1.16
C LEU A 463 -12.94 29.79 -2.53
N LEU A 464 -13.88 29.61 -3.45
CA LEU A 464 -13.60 29.19 -4.83
C LEU A 464 -12.90 30.26 -5.68
N ASN A 465 -13.07 31.56 -5.39
CA ASN A 465 -12.33 32.61 -6.10
C ASN A 465 -10.90 32.78 -5.55
N ALA A 466 -10.70 32.58 -4.25
CA ALA A 466 -9.36 32.64 -3.66
C ALA A 466 -8.50 31.40 -4.05
N TYR A 467 -9.16 30.33 -4.52
CA TYR A 467 -8.58 29.07 -5.01
C TYR A 467 -7.51 29.23 -6.12
N SER A 468 -7.63 30.23 -7.00
CA SER A 468 -6.71 30.41 -8.13
C SER A 468 -5.31 30.93 -7.75
N GLU A 469 -5.08 31.23 -6.46
CA GLU A 469 -3.86 31.88 -5.97
C GLU A 469 -2.94 30.96 -5.14
N LEU A 470 -3.21 29.65 -5.04
CA LEU A 470 -2.45 28.71 -4.17
C LEU A 470 -1.38 27.87 -4.89
N PRO A 471 -0.23 27.55 -4.23
CA PRO A 471 0.75 26.57 -4.72
C PRO A 471 0.34 25.10 -4.48
N ASP A 472 0.88 24.21 -5.31
CA ASP A 472 0.32 22.93 -5.80
C ASP A 472 0.23 21.72 -4.83
N ILE A 473 0.36 21.86 -3.51
CA ILE A 473 0.29 20.70 -2.59
C ILE A 473 -0.54 21.05 -1.36
N SER A 474 -1.84 20.71 -1.38
CA SER A 474 -2.78 20.45 -0.24
C SER A 474 -4.27 20.66 -0.61
N MET A 475 -4.67 20.32 -1.85
CA MET A 475 -5.97 20.71 -2.43
C MET A 475 -7.19 20.07 -1.73
N LEU A 476 -7.10 18.83 -1.25
CA LEU A 476 -8.24 18.13 -0.61
C LEU A 476 -8.42 18.52 0.86
N SER A 477 -7.33 18.78 1.58
CA SER A 477 -7.36 19.07 3.02
C SER A 477 -7.96 20.45 3.33
N ALA A 478 -7.63 21.46 2.51
CA ALA A 478 -8.18 22.82 2.67
C ALA A 478 -9.69 22.89 2.34
N LEU A 479 -10.12 22.18 1.29
CA LEU A 479 -11.54 22.05 0.92
C LEU A 479 -12.34 21.31 1.98
N GLN A 480 -11.78 20.29 2.61
CA GLN A 480 -12.46 19.50 3.62
C GLN A 480 -12.61 20.24 4.96
N VAL A 481 -11.62 21.06 5.34
CA VAL A 481 -11.73 21.98 6.48
C VAL A 481 -12.80 23.05 6.21
N ALA A 482 -12.83 23.62 5.01
CA ALA A 482 -13.85 24.58 4.59
C ALA A 482 -15.27 23.97 4.62
N PHE A 483 -15.45 22.72 4.14
CA PHE A 483 -16.74 22.04 4.17
C PHE A 483 -17.18 21.62 5.58
N THR A 484 -16.24 21.30 6.47
CA THR A 484 -16.55 20.92 7.86
C THR A 484 -16.99 22.14 8.68
N VAL A 485 -16.35 23.31 8.48
CA VAL A 485 -16.77 24.59 9.07
C VAL A 485 -18.12 25.05 8.49
N ALA A 486 -18.34 24.86 7.19
CA ALA A 486 -19.62 25.14 6.53
C ALA A 486 -20.75 24.19 7.00
N GLN A 487 -20.46 22.92 7.25
CA GLN A 487 -21.41 21.97 7.85
C GLN A 487 -21.71 22.31 9.31
N ALA A 488 -20.73 22.74 10.10
CA ALA A 488 -20.95 23.14 11.49
C ALA A 488 -21.85 24.39 11.61
N ARG A 489 -21.70 25.37 10.71
CA ARG A 489 -22.66 26.48 10.57
C ARG A 489 -24.01 26.04 10.00
N GLY A 490 -24.01 25.16 9.00
CA GLY A 490 -25.22 24.62 8.39
C GLY A 490 -26.09 23.82 9.36
N VAL A 491 -25.52 23.14 10.36
CA VAL A 491 -26.28 22.45 11.42
C VAL A 491 -26.95 23.45 12.39
N GLU A 492 -26.36 24.63 12.59
CA GLU A 492 -26.93 25.70 13.41
C GLU A 492 -28.05 26.46 12.66
N ASP A 493 -27.92 26.60 11.34
CA ASP A 493 -28.93 27.20 10.45
C ASP A 493 -30.10 26.25 10.16
N VAL A 494 -29.85 24.94 9.99
CA VAL A 494 -30.89 23.90 9.83
C VAL A 494 -31.74 23.72 11.09
N ALA A 495 -31.21 24.04 12.28
CA ALA A 495 -32.00 24.08 13.51
C ALA A 495 -32.93 25.30 13.61
N LYS A 496 -32.68 26.38 12.84
CA LYS A 496 -33.53 27.58 12.76
C LYS A 496 -34.45 27.59 11.54
N GLU A 497 -34.09 26.92 10.45
CA GLU A 497 -34.82 26.92 9.17
C GLU A 497 -35.69 25.68 8.92
N ALA A 498 -36.07 24.93 9.96
CA ALA A 498 -37.12 23.90 9.89
C ALA A 498 -38.55 24.48 9.66
N GLY A 499 -38.65 25.66 9.05
CA GLY A 499 -39.89 26.42 8.84
C GLY A 499 -40.28 26.67 7.38
N GLN A 500 -39.35 26.78 6.42
CA GLN A 500 -39.71 27.13 5.04
C GLN A 500 -38.73 26.59 3.98
N GLY A 501 -39.23 25.69 3.13
CA GLY A 501 -38.97 25.72 1.67
C GLY A 501 -37.62 25.25 1.10
N MET A 502 -37.70 24.11 0.38
CA MET A 502 -36.98 23.79 -0.87
C MET A 502 -35.61 23.08 -0.77
N VAL A 503 -35.62 21.78 -1.09
CA VAL A 503 -34.44 20.97 -1.43
C VAL A 503 -34.01 21.32 -2.85
N MET A 504 -32.84 21.91 -3.02
CA MET A 504 -32.25 22.21 -4.33
C MET A 504 -31.27 21.10 -4.78
N PHE A 505 -31.51 20.70 -6.02
CA PHE A 505 -30.74 19.95 -7.02
C PHE A 505 -29.23 19.76 -6.81
N ALA A 506 -28.74 18.54 -7.08
CA ALA A 506 -27.39 18.36 -7.61
C ALA A 506 -27.44 18.66 -9.11
N GLU A 507 -26.79 19.75 -9.54
CA GLU A 507 -26.62 20.05 -10.96
C GLU A 507 -25.69 19.02 -11.65
N PRO A 508 -25.82 18.81 -12.98
CA PRO A 508 -24.89 18.01 -13.75
C PRO A 508 -23.52 18.70 -13.77
N GLY A 509 -22.64 18.29 -12.85
CA GLY A 509 -21.30 18.88 -12.70
C GLY A 509 -20.48 18.33 -11.54
N ASN A 510 -21.12 17.76 -10.51
CA ASN A 510 -20.41 17.14 -9.39
C ASN A 510 -20.56 15.61 -9.41
N PRO A 511 -19.50 14.85 -9.77
CA PRO A 511 -19.56 13.40 -9.79
C PRO A 511 -19.75 12.85 -8.37
N PHE A 512 -20.61 11.85 -8.22
CA PHE A 512 -20.74 11.06 -6.98
C PHE A 512 -20.13 9.68 -7.16
N TYR A 513 -19.80 9.00 -6.06
CA TYR A 513 -18.98 7.79 -6.07
C TYR A 513 -19.54 6.68 -6.96
N GLU A 514 -20.85 6.48 -6.98
CA GLU A 514 -21.51 5.48 -7.80
C GLU A 514 -21.46 5.82 -9.31
N GLN A 515 -21.46 7.10 -9.69
CA GLN A 515 -21.26 7.52 -11.09
C GLN A 515 -19.83 7.27 -11.54
N LEU A 516 -18.84 7.60 -10.70
CA LEU A 516 -17.43 7.30 -10.98
C LEU A 516 -17.20 5.79 -11.07
N ALA A 517 -17.80 5.01 -10.17
CA ALA A 517 -17.74 3.55 -10.22
C ALA A 517 -18.36 3.00 -11.52
N ALA A 518 -19.49 3.56 -11.98
CA ALA A 518 -20.14 3.16 -13.23
C ALA A 518 -19.26 3.47 -14.44
N LEU A 519 -18.60 4.62 -14.46
CA LEU A 519 -17.62 4.93 -15.49
C LEU A 519 -16.43 3.95 -15.43
N GLN A 520 -15.85 3.73 -14.25
CA GLN A 520 -14.71 2.83 -14.07
C GLN A 520 -15.00 1.40 -14.53
N ILE A 521 -16.20 0.88 -14.29
CA ILE A 521 -16.60 -0.45 -14.79
C ILE A 521 -16.59 -0.47 -16.33
N ARG A 522 -17.14 0.56 -16.98
CA ARG A 522 -17.19 0.67 -18.44
C ARG A 522 -15.80 0.85 -19.07
N LEU A 523 -14.92 1.62 -18.43
CA LEU A 523 -13.55 1.86 -18.88
C LEU A 523 -12.66 0.60 -18.86
N ARG A 524 -13.00 -0.41 -18.05
CA ARG A 524 -12.30 -1.71 -18.05
C ARG A 524 -12.51 -2.50 -19.34
N ASN A 525 -13.49 -2.14 -20.15
CA ASN A 525 -13.83 -2.86 -21.37
C ASN A 525 -14.18 -1.88 -22.49
N LEU A 526 -13.14 -1.40 -23.18
CA LEU A 526 -13.27 -0.56 -24.35
C LEU A 526 -13.60 -1.44 -25.56
N VAL A 527 -14.79 -1.29 -26.13
CA VAL A 527 -15.25 -2.14 -27.24
C VAL A 527 -15.37 -1.29 -28.52
N PRO A 528 -14.53 -1.57 -29.55
CA PRO A 528 -14.69 -0.96 -30.86
C PRO A 528 -16.03 -1.34 -31.50
N THR A 529 -16.77 -0.35 -31.99
CA THR A 529 -18.06 -0.55 -32.68
C THR A 529 -18.06 0.26 -33.95
N GLU A 530 -18.51 -0.32 -35.07
CA GLU A 530 -18.62 0.38 -36.36
C GLU A 530 -19.86 1.28 -36.34
N ARG A 531 -20.95 0.75 -35.79
CA ARG A 531 -22.26 1.39 -35.70
C ARG A 531 -22.73 1.42 -34.25
N TRP A 532 -23.60 2.37 -33.93
CA TRP A 532 -24.16 2.46 -32.58
C TRP A 532 -25.01 1.24 -32.22
N SER A 533 -25.56 0.53 -33.21
CA SER A 533 -26.36 -0.69 -33.06
C SER A 533 -25.54 -1.93 -32.69
N ASP A 534 -24.21 -1.89 -32.80
CA ASP A 534 -23.35 -3.06 -32.53
C ASP A 534 -23.32 -3.43 -31.05
N MET A 535 -23.74 -2.50 -30.18
CA MET A 535 -23.93 -2.71 -28.75
C MET A 535 -25.25 -2.07 -28.33
N GLN A 536 -26.05 -2.81 -27.56
CA GLN A 536 -27.35 -2.35 -27.08
C GLN A 536 -27.56 -2.74 -25.61
N ARG A 537 -28.46 -2.01 -24.93
CA ARG A 537 -28.95 -2.31 -23.59
C ARG A 537 -27.81 -2.53 -22.57
N ALA A 538 -27.91 -3.59 -21.75
CA ALA A 538 -26.96 -3.91 -20.68
C ALA A 538 -25.51 -4.09 -21.13
N GLY A 539 -25.22 -4.22 -22.44
CA GLY A 539 -23.85 -4.13 -22.96
C GLY A 539 -23.19 -2.79 -22.58
N HIS A 540 -23.95 -1.70 -22.58
CA HIS A 540 -23.46 -0.38 -22.21
C HIS A 540 -23.14 -0.22 -20.72
N ASP A 541 -23.69 -1.07 -19.82
CA ASP A 541 -23.37 -1.02 -18.39
C ASP A 541 -21.91 -1.40 -18.11
N ARG A 542 -21.33 -2.23 -18.97
CA ARG A 542 -19.99 -2.81 -18.79
C ARG A 542 -18.98 -2.40 -19.84
N SER A 543 -19.39 -1.67 -20.86
CA SER A 543 -18.50 -1.30 -21.96
C SER A 543 -18.56 0.18 -22.27
N PHE A 544 -17.38 0.76 -22.48
CA PHE A 544 -17.24 2.07 -23.09
C PHE A 544 -17.14 1.90 -24.60
N VAL A 545 -17.98 2.63 -25.33
CA VAL A 545 -18.08 2.54 -26.79
C VAL A 545 -18.24 3.93 -27.41
N VAL A 546 -17.64 4.10 -28.59
CA VAL A 546 -17.87 5.24 -29.47
C VAL A 546 -18.02 4.71 -30.90
N ALA A 547 -19.23 4.77 -31.44
CA ALA A 547 -19.56 4.20 -32.75
C ALA A 547 -18.72 4.84 -33.87
N GLY A 548 -17.94 4.06 -34.61
CA GLY A 548 -16.99 4.51 -35.64
C GLY A 548 -15.57 4.76 -35.13
N ALA A 549 -15.33 4.69 -33.82
CA ALA A 549 -13.97 4.73 -33.24
C ALA A 549 -13.41 3.29 -33.17
N MET A 550 -13.04 2.77 -34.34
CA MET A 550 -12.60 1.37 -34.47
C MET A 550 -11.17 1.10 -33.96
N LYS A 551 -10.35 2.16 -33.86
CA LYS A 551 -8.97 2.07 -33.35
C LYS A 551 -8.99 2.10 -31.82
N ALA A 552 -8.29 1.17 -31.19
CA ALA A 552 -8.23 1.04 -29.74
C ALA A 552 -7.64 2.31 -29.06
N ASP A 553 -6.56 2.86 -29.59
CA ASP A 553 -5.90 4.05 -29.01
C ASP A 553 -6.78 5.31 -29.11
N LEU A 554 -7.50 5.45 -30.23
CA LEU A 554 -8.50 6.49 -30.40
C LEU A 554 -9.63 6.33 -29.38
N LEU A 555 -10.15 5.11 -29.21
CA LEU A 555 -11.21 4.83 -28.26
C LEU A 555 -10.75 5.06 -26.81
N ASN A 556 -9.50 4.71 -26.50
CA ASN A 556 -8.87 4.94 -25.20
C ASN A 556 -8.69 6.43 -24.90
N ASP A 557 -8.19 7.21 -25.85
CA ASP A 557 -8.02 8.66 -25.67
C ASP A 557 -9.38 9.37 -25.53
N LEU A 558 -10.39 8.96 -26.31
CA LEU A 558 -11.77 9.44 -26.15
C LEU A 558 -12.35 9.06 -24.77
N ALA A 559 -12.04 7.85 -24.28
CA ALA A 559 -12.45 7.38 -22.97
C ALA A 559 -11.78 8.19 -21.85
N GLY A 560 -10.48 8.50 -21.99
CA GLY A 560 -9.73 9.38 -21.10
C GLY A 560 -10.30 10.79 -21.06
N ALA A 561 -10.62 11.39 -22.22
CA ALA A 561 -11.23 12.71 -22.27
C ALA A 561 -12.61 12.76 -21.58
N VAL A 562 -13.43 11.71 -21.73
CA VAL A 562 -14.70 11.58 -21.00
C VAL A 562 -14.46 11.38 -19.49
N MET A 563 -13.44 10.60 -19.12
CA MET A 563 -13.06 10.37 -17.72
C MET A 563 -12.65 11.66 -17.03
N THR A 564 -11.72 12.41 -17.62
CA THR A 564 -11.31 13.72 -17.11
C THR A 564 -12.51 14.63 -16.93
N ALA A 565 -13.40 14.72 -17.92
CA ALA A 565 -14.57 15.57 -17.82
C ALA A 565 -15.57 15.13 -16.73
N ILE A 566 -15.69 13.83 -16.45
CA ILE A 566 -16.48 13.34 -15.30
C ILE A 566 -15.80 13.67 -13.98
N GLU A 567 -14.48 13.44 -13.87
CA GLU A 567 -13.72 13.59 -12.63
C GLU A 567 -13.55 15.04 -12.19
N THR A 568 -13.32 15.96 -13.14
CA THR A 568 -13.06 17.37 -12.85
C THR A 568 -14.33 18.24 -12.91
N GLY A 569 -15.48 17.66 -13.27
CA GLY A 569 -16.69 18.44 -13.56
C GLY A 569 -16.56 19.29 -14.82
N GLY A 570 -15.71 18.86 -15.76
CA GLY A 570 -15.34 19.62 -16.96
C GLY A 570 -16.52 19.92 -17.89
N SER A 571 -16.41 21.02 -18.62
CA SER A 571 -17.43 21.47 -19.58
C SER A 571 -17.35 20.72 -20.91
N ILE A 572 -18.44 20.75 -21.68
CA ILE A 572 -18.45 20.22 -23.05
C ILE A 572 -17.41 20.92 -23.95
N ASP A 573 -17.06 22.17 -23.65
CA ASP A 573 -16.07 22.93 -24.43
C ASP A 573 -14.63 22.54 -24.09
N GLU A 574 -14.38 22.03 -22.89
CA GLU A 574 -13.12 21.35 -22.54
C GLU A 574 -13.02 20.02 -23.27
N PHE A 575 -14.07 19.20 -23.20
CA PHE A 575 -14.12 17.93 -23.93
C PHE A 575 -13.93 18.13 -25.45
N ARG A 576 -14.47 19.21 -26.04
CA ARG A 576 -14.28 19.53 -27.46
C ARG A 576 -12.84 19.85 -27.81
N ARG A 577 -12.12 20.55 -26.93
CA ARG A 577 -10.69 20.85 -27.13
C ARG A 577 -9.87 19.56 -27.14
N ASP A 578 -10.11 18.68 -26.18
CA ASP A 578 -9.45 17.38 -26.11
C ASP A 578 -9.83 16.51 -27.32
N PHE A 579 -11.11 16.50 -27.70
CA PHE A 579 -11.59 15.78 -28.87
C PHE A 579 -10.91 16.21 -30.16
N ASP A 580 -10.69 17.51 -30.38
CA ASP A 580 -9.98 17.99 -31.58
C ASP A 580 -8.54 17.48 -31.62
N GLN A 581 -7.83 17.56 -30.50
CA GLN A 581 -6.46 17.04 -30.39
C GLN A 581 -6.41 15.54 -30.64
N ILE A 582 -7.39 14.80 -30.13
CA ILE A 582 -7.50 13.34 -30.31
C ILE A 582 -7.80 13.01 -31.78
N VAL A 583 -8.73 13.72 -32.43
CA VAL A 583 -9.04 13.51 -33.85
C VAL A 583 -7.81 13.78 -34.73
N GLU A 584 -7.09 14.87 -34.48
CA GLU A 584 -5.89 15.24 -35.20
C GLU A 584 -4.79 14.20 -35.01
N LYS A 585 -4.50 13.83 -33.75
CA LYS A 585 -3.51 12.81 -33.38
C LYS A 585 -3.74 11.47 -34.07
N HIS A 586 -5.00 11.03 -34.18
CA HIS A 586 -5.34 9.70 -34.71
C HIS A 586 -5.70 9.70 -36.20
N GLY A 587 -5.76 10.88 -36.84
CA GLY A 587 -6.22 11.05 -38.21
C GLY A 587 -7.63 10.50 -38.42
N TRP A 588 -8.53 10.67 -37.45
CA TRP A 588 -9.83 10.01 -37.45
C TRP A 588 -10.87 10.76 -38.27
N ALA A 589 -11.28 10.17 -39.40
CA ALA A 589 -12.45 10.62 -40.15
C ALA A 589 -13.73 10.06 -39.51
N TYR A 590 -14.57 10.94 -38.96
CA TYR A 590 -15.86 10.59 -38.36
C TYR A 590 -17.03 11.14 -39.18
N THR A 591 -18.20 10.52 -39.02
CA THR A 591 -19.46 10.93 -39.63
C THR A 591 -20.24 11.91 -38.75
N GLY A 592 -20.82 12.94 -39.38
CA GLY A 592 -21.62 13.98 -38.72
C GLY A 592 -20.86 15.27 -38.44
N GLU A 593 -21.60 16.34 -38.08
CA GLU A 593 -20.98 17.61 -37.68
C GLU A 593 -20.27 17.47 -36.32
N LYS A 594 -19.10 18.12 -36.17
CA LYS A 594 -18.31 18.14 -34.93
C LYS A 594 -19.13 18.41 -33.67
N ASN A 595 -19.97 19.44 -33.68
CA ASN A 595 -20.73 19.84 -32.50
C ASN A 595 -21.76 18.80 -32.08
N TRP A 596 -22.41 18.19 -33.07
CA TRP A 596 -23.31 17.06 -32.86
C TRP A 596 -22.54 15.85 -32.34
N ARG A 597 -21.41 15.52 -32.96
CA ARG A 597 -20.61 14.34 -32.63
C ARG A 597 -20.06 14.38 -31.20
N THR A 598 -19.42 15.49 -30.85
CA THR A 598 -18.87 15.72 -29.50
C THR A 598 -19.96 15.71 -28.45
N ARG A 599 -21.10 16.37 -28.71
CA ARG A 599 -22.27 16.34 -27.82
C ARG A 599 -22.81 14.94 -27.61
N THR A 600 -22.93 14.13 -28.66
CA THR A 600 -23.43 12.77 -28.57
C THR A 600 -22.50 11.89 -27.74
N ILE A 601 -21.19 11.91 -28.01
CA ILE A 601 -20.20 11.11 -27.26
C ILE A 601 -20.19 11.53 -25.79
N TYR A 602 -20.10 12.82 -25.54
CA TYR A 602 -20.06 13.39 -24.20
C TYR A 602 -21.36 13.09 -23.44
N ALA A 603 -22.50 13.59 -23.92
CA ALA A 603 -23.76 13.51 -23.19
C ALA A 603 -24.24 12.07 -22.99
N THR A 604 -24.06 11.18 -23.97
CA THR A 604 -24.46 9.78 -23.83
C THR A 604 -23.64 9.08 -22.75
N ASN A 605 -22.32 9.27 -22.73
CA ASN A 605 -21.48 8.64 -21.73
C ASN A 605 -21.68 9.23 -20.32
N MET A 606 -21.79 10.56 -20.22
CA MET A 606 -22.08 11.27 -18.97
C MET A 606 -23.40 10.82 -18.35
N LYS A 607 -24.47 10.80 -19.15
CA LYS A 607 -25.82 10.47 -18.66
C LYS A 607 -25.93 9.00 -18.32
N SER A 608 -25.41 8.10 -19.14
CA SER A 608 -25.51 6.66 -18.87
C SER A 608 -24.82 6.29 -17.55
N THR A 609 -23.65 6.88 -17.24
CA THR A 609 -22.97 6.64 -15.95
C THR A 609 -23.67 7.34 -14.79
N TYR A 610 -24.17 8.56 -14.99
CA TYR A 610 -24.97 9.28 -13.98
C TYR A 610 -26.19 8.47 -13.57
N HIS A 611 -26.98 8.02 -14.53
CA HIS A 611 -28.21 7.28 -14.26
C HIS A 611 -27.93 5.89 -13.68
N ALA A 612 -26.87 5.21 -14.12
CA ALA A 612 -26.41 3.97 -13.48
C ALA A 612 -26.06 4.18 -12.00
N GLY A 613 -25.32 5.25 -11.69
CA GLY A 613 -25.00 5.60 -10.32
C GLY A 613 -26.24 5.98 -9.49
N ARG A 614 -27.17 6.75 -10.07
CA ARG A 614 -28.42 7.12 -9.40
C ARG A 614 -29.29 5.90 -9.15
N LEU A 615 -29.34 4.94 -10.05
CA LEU A 615 -30.07 3.69 -9.85
C LEU A 615 -29.50 2.92 -8.65
N ALA A 616 -28.18 2.89 -8.50
CA ALA A 616 -27.53 2.28 -7.35
C ALA A 616 -27.91 2.96 -6.03
N GLN A 617 -27.97 4.30 -5.99
CA GLN A 617 -28.44 5.05 -4.82
C GLN A 617 -29.93 4.83 -4.54
N LEU A 618 -30.77 4.79 -5.59
CA LEU A 618 -32.21 4.51 -5.48
C LEU A 618 -32.54 3.07 -5.06
N ASN A 619 -31.54 2.18 -5.10
CA ASN A 619 -31.63 0.80 -4.63
C ASN A 619 -30.98 0.59 -3.25
N ASP A 620 -30.56 1.66 -2.57
CA ASP A 620 -30.06 1.57 -1.20
C ASP A 620 -31.18 1.03 -0.28
N PRO A 621 -30.95 -0.09 0.44
CA PRO A 621 -31.92 -0.67 1.35
C PRO A 621 -32.42 0.30 2.42
N GLU A 622 -31.58 1.21 2.91
CA GLU A 622 -31.96 2.20 3.93
C GLU A 622 -32.83 3.32 3.35
N LEU A 623 -32.55 3.76 2.11
CA LEU A 623 -33.39 4.72 1.41
C LEU A 623 -34.78 4.14 1.12
N LEU A 624 -34.85 2.87 0.69
CA LEU A 624 -36.10 2.19 0.38
C LEU A 624 -37.02 2.05 1.59
N LYS A 625 -36.49 2.00 2.82
CA LYS A 625 -37.31 1.97 4.05
C LYS A 625 -38.11 3.25 4.26
N VAL A 626 -37.56 4.41 3.86
CA VAL A 626 -38.15 5.73 4.11
C VAL A 626 -38.80 6.35 2.87
N ALA A 627 -38.38 5.93 1.68
CA ALA A 627 -38.87 6.41 0.39
C ALA A 627 -39.05 5.23 -0.60
N PRO A 628 -40.07 4.37 -0.39
CA PRO A 628 -40.27 3.14 -1.16
C PRO A 628 -40.82 3.36 -2.58
N LEU A 629 -41.23 4.58 -2.93
CA LEU A 629 -41.79 4.90 -4.24
C LEU A 629 -40.75 5.65 -5.08
N ARG A 630 -40.85 5.47 -6.40
CA ARG A 630 -40.09 6.23 -7.39
C ARG A 630 -41.04 7.13 -8.17
N MET A 631 -40.64 8.38 -8.36
CA MET A 631 -41.36 9.33 -9.21
C MET A 631 -40.52 9.65 -10.44
N TYR A 632 -41.10 9.42 -11.62
CA TYR A 632 -40.53 9.85 -12.89
C TYR A 632 -40.68 11.36 -13.04
N ARG A 633 -39.60 12.05 -13.42
CA ARG A 633 -39.59 13.49 -13.65
C ARG A 633 -39.06 13.79 -15.04
N HIS A 634 -39.83 14.58 -15.77
CA HIS A 634 -39.39 15.15 -17.03
C HIS A 634 -38.38 16.28 -16.76
N GLY A 635 -37.28 16.30 -17.52
CA GLY A 635 -36.27 17.37 -17.43
C GLY A 635 -36.72 18.64 -18.14
N GLY A 636 -36.03 19.77 -17.91
CA GLY A 636 -36.38 21.07 -18.50
C GLY A 636 -36.01 21.25 -19.98
N SER A 637 -36.25 20.25 -20.85
CA SER A 637 -35.97 20.39 -22.29
C SER A 637 -36.86 21.49 -22.89
N ALA A 638 -36.26 22.42 -23.65
CA ALA A 638 -37.00 23.45 -24.38
C ALA A 638 -37.97 22.83 -25.41
N GLU A 639 -37.56 21.72 -26.03
CA GLU A 639 -38.38 20.89 -26.90
C GLU A 639 -38.52 19.49 -26.28
N PRO A 640 -39.56 19.25 -25.48
CA PRO A 640 -39.75 17.98 -24.79
C PRO A 640 -40.35 16.91 -25.71
N ARG A 641 -39.87 15.67 -25.62
CA ARG A 641 -40.58 14.50 -26.17
C ARG A 641 -41.92 14.35 -25.46
N LEU A 642 -43.02 14.38 -26.21
CA LEU A 642 -44.37 14.31 -25.64
C LEU A 642 -44.62 12.96 -24.95
N GLU A 643 -43.99 11.91 -25.45
CA GLU A 643 -43.94 10.54 -24.94
C GLU A 643 -43.28 10.46 -23.56
N HIS A 644 -42.33 11.34 -23.25
CA HIS A 644 -41.73 11.39 -21.92
C HIS A 644 -42.49 12.32 -20.98
N LEU A 645 -43.14 13.36 -21.52
CA LEU A 645 -43.93 14.31 -20.74
C LEU A 645 -45.18 13.66 -20.14
N LYS A 646 -45.80 12.70 -20.85
CA LYS A 646 -46.94 11.92 -20.33
C LYS A 646 -46.60 11.11 -19.07
N TRP A 647 -45.32 10.78 -18.84
CA TRP A 647 -44.85 10.09 -17.63
C TRP A 647 -44.43 11.04 -16.51
N ASP A 648 -44.44 12.38 -16.71
CA ASP A 648 -44.07 13.30 -15.65
C ASP A 648 -44.98 13.10 -14.42
N LYS A 649 -44.34 12.99 -13.26
CA LYS A 649 -44.91 12.70 -11.95
C LYS A 649 -45.54 11.32 -11.79
N LEU A 650 -45.42 10.42 -12.78
CA LEU A 650 -45.80 9.02 -12.62
C LEU A 650 -45.02 8.43 -11.43
N THR A 651 -45.76 7.90 -10.46
CA THR A 651 -45.23 7.41 -9.19
C THR A 651 -45.60 5.95 -9.02
N LEU A 652 -44.59 5.10 -8.92
CA LEU A 652 -44.74 3.64 -8.83
C LEU A 652 -43.87 3.09 -7.71
N PRO A 653 -44.19 1.90 -7.15
CA PRO A 653 -43.28 1.16 -6.28
C PRO A 653 -41.90 0.98 -6.92
N ALA A 654 -40.84 0.97 -6.11
CA ALA A 654 -39.47 0.86 -6.59
C ALA A 654 -39.18 -0.45 -7.36
N ASP A 655 -39.91 -1.53 -7.05
CA ASP A 655 -39.81 -2.87 -7.65
C ASP A 655 -40.78 -3.09 -8.81
N HIS A 656 -41.56 -2.07 -9.19
CA HIS A 656 -42.53 -2.18 -10.28
C HIS A 656 -41.84 -2.55 -11.62
N PRO A 657 -42.34 -3.55 -12.38
CA PRO A 657 -41.69 -4.06 -13.60
C PRO A 657 -41.42 -3.00 -14.68
N TRP A 658 -42.25 -1.95 -14.75
CA TRP A 658 -42.09 -0.82 -15.67
C TRP A 658 -40.70 -0.16 -15.57
N TRP A 659 -40.09 -0.14 -14.39
CA TRP A 659 -38.75 0.43 -14.23
C TRP A 659 -37.65 -0.37 -14.94
N GLN A 660 -37.88 -1.63 -15.32
CA GLN A 660 -36.88 -2.44 -16.00
C GLN A 660 -36.58 -1.96 -17.42
N THR A 661 -37.57 -1.33 -18.06
CA THR A 661 -37.50 -0.84 -19.44
C THR A 661 -37.56 0.68 -19.55
N HIS A 662 -38.19 1.37 -18.58
CA HIS A 662 -38.47 2.82 -18.65
C HIS A 662 -37.70 3.67 -17.64
N TYR A 663 -36.70 3.09 -16.95
CA TYR A 663 -35.78 3.85 -16.11
C TYR A 663 -34.81 4.66 -16.96
N THR A 664 -34.64 5.93 -16.62
CA THR A 664 -33.94 6.89 -17.48
C THR A 664 -32.44 6.61 -17.60
N PRO A 665 -31.77 7.06 -18.69
CA PRO A 665 -32.32 7.70 -19.89
C PRO A 665 -33.12 6.76 -20.81
N ASN A 666 -34.23 7.27 -21.34
CA ASN A 666 -35.12 6.55 -22.27
C ASN A 666 -34.86 6.89 -23.75
N GLY A 667 -33.72 7.52 -24.05
CA GLY A 667 -33.39 7.93 -25.41
C GLY A 667 -32.23 8.89 -25.53
N TRP A 668 -31.83 9.15 -26.78
CA TRP A 668 -30.69 10.00 -27.08
C TRP A 668 -30.96 11.43 -26.62
N GLY A 669 -30.05 11.99 -25.82
CA GLY A 669 -30.20 13.34 -25.28
C GLY A 669 -31.27 13.48 -24.19
N CYS A 670 -31.91 12.41 -23.72
CA CYS A 670 -32.95 12.45 -22.68
C CYS A 670 -32.47 13.19 -21.42
N SER A 671 -33.28 14.11 -20.89
CA SER A 671 -33.02 14.88 -19.65
C SER A 671 -33.88 14.45 -18.47
N CYS A 672 -34.69 13.40 -18.63
CA CYS A 672 -35.58 12.91 -17.59
C CYS A 672 -34.80 12.20 -16.49
N TYR A 673 -35.32 12.23 -15.27
CA TYR A 673 -34.67 11.66 -14.09
C TYR A 673 -35.70 11.02 -13.16
N VAL A 674 -35.22 10.18 -12.25
CA VAL A 674 -36.05 9.47 -11.27
C VAL A 674 -35.62 9.87 -9.86
N ILE A 675 -36.60 10.13 -9.00
CA ILE A 675 -36.38 10.46 -7.59
C ILE A 675 -37.08 9.44 -6.68
N ALA A 676 -36.48 9.17 -5.53
CA ALA A 676 -37.13 8.42 -4.45
C ALA A 676 -38.05 9.36 -3.67
N VAL A 677 -39.28 8.92 -3.39
CA VAL A 677 -40.28 9.67 -2.64
C VAL A 677 -41.00 8.77 -1.64
N SER A 678 -41.35 9.33 -0.49
CA SER A 678 -42.36 8.72 0.38
C SER A 678 -43.76 9.01 -0.19
N GLU A 679 -44.77 8.27 0.25
CA GLU A 679 -46.15 8.50 -0.19
C GLU A 679 -46.63 9.93 0.10
N ALA A 680 -46.28 10.47 1.28
CA ALA A 680 -46.62 11.84 1.67
C ALA A 680 -45.92 12.88 0.78
N THR A 681 -44.64 12.67 0.47
CA THR A 681 -43.88 13.54 -0.44
C THR A 681 -44.41 13.46 -1.86
N ALA A 682 -44.73 12.26 -2.35
CA ALA A 682 -45.33 12.05 -3.67
C ALA A 682 -46.64 12.83 -3.81
N LYS A 683 -47.55 12.71 -2.84
CA LYS A 683 -48.81 13.47 -2.81
C LYS A 683 -48.58 14.98 -2.82
N ARG A 684 -47.62 15.49 -2.02
CA ARG A 684 -47.26 16.92 -1.98
C ARG A 684 -46.72 17.43 -3.32
N MET A 685 -45.97 16.59 -4.04
CA MET A 685 -45.39 16.92 -5.34
C MET A 685 -46.36 16.71 -6.51
N GLY A 686 -47.61 16.30 -6.24
CA GLY A 686 -48.63 16.02 -7.25
C GLY A 686 -48.39 14.72 -8.01
N GLY A 687 -47.87 13.70 -7.33
CA GLY A 687 -47.61 12.38 -7.89
C GLY A 687 -48.86 11.71 -8.45
N ARG A 688 -48.71 11.11 -9.63
CA ARG A 688 -49.74 10.35 -10.34
C ARG A 688 -49.53 8.85 -10.09
N PHE A 689 -50.54 8.20 -9.52
CA PHE A 689 -50.53 6.76 -9.24
C PHE A 689 -51.49 6.10 -10.23
N GLU A 690 -50.97 5.62 -11.35
CA GLU A 690 -51.77 5.10 -12.46
C GLU A 690 -51.48 3.62 -12.71
N ASP A 691 -52.56 2.85 -12.90
CA ASP A 691 -52.53 1.43 -13.25
C ASP A 691 -53.75 1.11 -14.14
N PRO A 692 -53.56 0.67 -15.41
CA PRO A 692 -52.28 0.44 -16.08
C PRO A 692 -51.55 1.75 -16.41
N VAL A 693 -50.22 1.69 -16.43
CA VAL A 693 -49.36 2.81 -16.82
C VAL A 693 -49.59 3.17 -18.30
N PRO A 694 -49.72 4.46 -18.66
CA PRO A 694 -49.89 4.87 -20.05
C PRO A 694 -48.60 4.64 -20.87
N ASP A 695 -48.55 3.52 -21.57
CA ASP A 695 -47.40 3.03 -22.35
C ASP A 695 -47.84 2.51 -23.74
N ALA A 696 -47.03 2.78 -24.76
CA ALA A 696 -47.26 2.42 -26.16
C ALA A 696 -45.95 2.01 -26.84
N ASP A 697 -46.04 1.09 -27.81
CA ASP A 697 -44.87 0.66 -28.58
C ASP A 697 -44.23 1.84 -29.32
N GLY A 698 -42.93 2.08 -29.08
CA GLY A 698 -42.15 3.16 -29.69
C GLY A 698 -41.95 4.41 -28.83
N ASP A 699 -42.44 4.43 -27.58
CA ASP A 699 -42.21 5.55 -26.65
C ASP A 699 -40.77 5.66 -26.11
N ILE A 700 -39.96 4.61 -26.28
CA ILE A 700 -38.54 4.55 -25.93
C ILE A 700 -37.72 4.41 -27.21
N ASP A 701 -36.65 5.20 -27.34
CA ASP A 701 -35.75 5.10 -28.49
C ASP A 701 -35.10 3.70 -28.55
N GLU A 702 -34.88 3.17 -29.75
CA GLU A 702 -34.24 1.86 -29.96
C GLU A 702 -32.91 1.73 -29.19
N GLY A 703 -32.74 0.64 -28.45
CA GLY A 703 -31.55 0.33 -27.65
C GLY A 703 -31.55 0.93 -26.23
N TRP A 704 -32.52 1.79 -25.89
CA TRP A 704 -32.72 2.38 -24.57
C TRP A 704 -33.81 1.71 -23.73
N ASP A 705 -34.39 0.61 -24.22
CA ASP A 705 -35.43 -0.19 -23.56
C ASP A 705 -34.85 -1.10 -22.45
N TYR A 706 -34.10 -0.51 -21.53
CA TYR A 706 -33.50 -1.14 -20.37
C TYR A 706 -33.20 -0.10 -19.29
N ALA A 707 -33.01 -0.52 -18.04
CA ALA A 707 -32.56 0.35 -16.95
C ALA A 707 -31.01 0.44 -16.91
N PRO A 708 -30.40 1.60 -17.23
CA PRO A 708 -28.94 1.73 -17.20
C PRO A 708 -28.38 1.53 -15.79
N GLY A 709 -27.33 0.71 -15.68
CA GLY A 709 -26.70 0.32 -14.42
C GLY A 709 -27.37 -0.84 -13.67
N ALA A 710 -28.52 -1.34 -14.15
CA ALA A 710 -29.25 -2.40 -13.45
C ALA A 710 -28.41 -3.68 -13.31
N SER A 711 -27.60 -4.01 -14.33
CA SER A 711 -26.79 -5.23 -14.31
C SER A 711 -25.52 -5.14 -13.43
N VAL A 712 -25.19 -3.94 -12.94
CA VAL A 712 -23.97 -3.65 -12.14
C VAL A 712 -24.27 -2.99 -10.80
N THR A 713 -25.54 -2.75 -10.46
CA THR A 713 -25.98 -2.02 -9.24
C THR A 713 -25.28 -2.49 -7.96
N GLN A 714 -25.23 -3.79 -7.70
CA GLN A 714 -24.59 -4.32 -6.49
C GLN A 714 -23.07 -4.09 -6.48
N GLU A 715 -22.41 -4.20 -7.62
CA GLU A 715 -20.98 -3.94 -7.76
C GLU A 715 -20.68 -2.45 -7.54
N LEU A 716 -21.53 -1.55 -8.07
CA LEU A 716 -21.43 -0.11 -7.84
C LEU A 716 -21.52 0.25 -6.35
N GLN A 717 -22.53 -0.28 -5.65
CA GLN A 717 -22.71 -0.08 -4.22
C GLN A 717 -21.47 -0.58 -3.43
N GLN A 718 -20.94 -1.76 -3.77
CA GLN A 718 -19.75 -2.30 -3.11
C GLN A 718 -18.49 -1.45 -3.35
N ILE A 719 -18.27 -0.96 -4.57
CA ILE A 719 -17.13 -0.09 -4.90
C ILE A 719 -17.25 1.25 -4.16
N ALA A 720 -18.45 1.85 -4.16
CA ALA A 720 -18.71 3.10 -3.47
C ALA A 720 -18.51 2.97 -1.95
N SER A 721 -19.07 1.94 -1.31
CA SER A 721 -18.90 1.70 0.14
C SER A 721 -17.43 1.49 0.53
N LYS A 722 -16.63 0.76 -0.26
CA LYS A 722 -15.20 0.58 0.02
C LYS A 722 -14.42 1.89 -0.04
N LYS A 723 -14.71 2.75 -1.03
CA LYS A 723 -14.08 4.08 -1.14
C LYS A 723 -14.50 4.97 0.04
N GLN A 724 -15.76 4.92 0.44
CA GLN A 724 -16.29 5.66 1.59
C GLN A 724 -15.66 5.23 2.93
N ILE A 725 -15.43 3.93 3.13
CA ILE A 725 -14.77 3.38 4.33
C ILE A 725 -13.29 3.81 4.40
N ASN A 726 -12.55 3.72 3.29
CA ASN A 726 -11.15 4.15 3.25
C ASN A 726 -11.01 5.64 3.61
N LEU A 727 -11.88 6.49 3.04
CA LEU A 727 -11.84 7.94 3.28
C LEU A 727 -12.18 8.28 4.75
N ALA A 728 -13.19 7.63 5.33
CA ALA A 728 -13.58 7.82 6.72
C ALA A 728 -12.48 7.40 7.71
N GLN A 729 -11.71 6.35 7.39
CA GLN A 729 -10.61 5.87 8.22
C GLN A 729 -9.39 6.81 8.17
N THR A 730 -9.04 7.34 6.99
CA THR A 730 -7.90 8.25 6.82
C THR A 730 -8.17 9.63 7.45
N LEU A 731 -9.38 10.15 7.31
CA LEU A 731 -9.76 11.45 7.88
C LEU A 731 -10.05 11.41 9.38
N ALA A 732 -10.65 10.33 9.90
CA ALA A 732 -10.86 10.18 11.33
C ALA A 732 -9.52 10.09 12.09
N ALA A 733 -8.49 9.49 11.49
CA ALA A 733 -7.16 9.40 12.10
C ALA A 733 -6.42 10.76 12.12
N ALA A 734 -6.40 11.48 10.99
CA ALA A 734 -5.75 12.79 10.89
C ALA A 734 -6.47 13.86 11.73
N PHE A 735 -7.80 13.83 11.76
CA PHE A 735 -8.61 14.78 12.54
C PHE A 735 -8.54 14.51 14.04
N LYS A 736 -8.49 13.24 14.47
CA LYS A 736 -8.30 12.88 15.89
C LYS A 736 -6.93 13.32 16.43
N LEU A 737 -5.89 13.32 15.60
CA LEU A 737 -4.57 13.84 15.97
C LEU A 737 -4.56 15.37 16.08
N ALA A 738 -5.23 16.08 15.16
CA ALA A 738 -5.35 17.53 15.19
C ALA A 738 -6.20 18.03 16.38
N LEU A 739 -7.31 17.34 16.69
CA LEU A 739 -8.20 17.70 17.81
C LEU A 739 -7.56 17.47 19.18
N VAL A 740 -6.75 16.41 19.33
CA VAL A 740 -6.01 16.14 20.58
C VAL A 740 -4.94 17.21 20.83
N ARG A 741 -4.35 17.76 19.75
CA ARG A 741 -3.34 18.82 19.84
C ARG A 741 -3.97 20.20 20.12
N GLU A 742 -5.12 20.52 19.52
CA GLU A 742 -5.79 21.83 19.71
C GLU A 742 -6.66 21.93 20.97
N PHE A 743 -7.31 20.84 21.39
CA PHE A 743 -8.17 20.84 22.58
C PHE A 743 -7.47 20.33 23.85
N GLY A 744 -6.29 19.70 23.71
CA GLY A 744 -5.44 19.30 24.84
C GLY A 744 -4.88 20.48 25.65
N GLU A 745 -4.73 21.65 25.05
CA GLU A 745 -4.25 22.88 25.72
C GLU A 745 -5.37 23.77 26.27
N ARG A 746 -6.64 23.34 26.15
CA ARG A 746 -7.80 24.10 26.67
C ARG A 746 -8.57 23.39 27.78
N PHE A 747 -8.21 22.16 28.13
CA PHE A 747 -8.86 21.38 29.19
C PHE A 747 -7.88 20.64 30.12
N LEU A 748 -6.62 21.09 30.18
CA LEU A 748 -5.80 21.16 31.39
C LEU A 748 -5.59 22.65 31.71
#